data_AF-A0A661TGE8-F1
#
_entry.id   AF-A0A661TGE8-F1
#
_cell.length_a   1.000
_cell.length_b   1.000
_cell.length_c   1.000
_cell.angle_alpha   90.00
_cell.angle_beta   90.00
_cell.angle_gamma   90.00
#
_symmetry.space_group_name_H-M   'P 1'
#
loop_
_entity.id
_entity.type
_entity.pdbx_description
1 polymer ?
#
loop_
_entity_poly.entity_id
_entity_poly.type
_entity_poly.pdbx_seq_one_letter_code
_entity_poly.pdbx_strand_id
1 'polypeptide(L)'
;DWDEKEGIGFIVPKVRLEHEPTVSVITVESNDALLEVSAMRNLALNPKDVPVIREYFMRDSVRSERSAVGLSDPTDIELEYISQARSDHCNHNTFGGVFYYTDMSTGEKMTINNLFATCIKDPTLALKEAKPWVVSVLWDNAGVAGFDEEHCYVITGETHNSPSNMEAYGGAMTGIVGVYRDPMGTGKGARLVMGGYGFCTGRRDYAGNLKPRLHPRRLLDGVIEGVKDGGNKSGIPTTFGQVFFDDSYMGKCLVFVTAIGIMPRLVNGEPAHEKTTRPGDLIVMCGGRVGKDGIHGVTASSEVYSEHTPAGHVQIGDPYTQKKMHDFLLCARDEGLIQFITDNGGGGLSSSVGESAFHAGGCEVWLDKVPLKYEGLNQWEIWVSESQERMTVAVAPENIDRFMELSAMHAVESTVIGKYTDSGKLHILYRGKTCAYIDLEFMESDFPQWEFEAQWIPPGRRGLVEPVLGGSPDFNVLLCDLLERPNICSREWIARQYDHEVQGGSVVKPLVGVSRDMPSDASVTRPVLSSQRGIAFAQAIIPSYSRIDTYHMTTCVIDEAVRRLVAVGAPPDMIGGVDNFCWPNIQYDPKTNPDGKYKAAQLVRSCLALRDACNAYGIPLLSGKDSMYVDGHLAGRYGETRKVSGLPTLQFSTTSVIDNVFESVTMDAKFEGDLVYLVGKTGDELGGSEYYELLGFVGLNVPQVRFDEFLSCYRALHRAIRQGLVASAHGVYRGGLGVHLAMVAMGGELGMDIDLSVSVQDSDLSDEALLFSESAGRLIVTVAPENSDAFESVCGDIPFARIGAVTGKGGNLVIAGNSGRPLVDIGVDTLKRTWKKPFGDLV
;
A
#
# COMPACT_ATOMS: atom_id res chain seq x y z
N ASP A 1 19.22 -27.85 -44.03
CA ASP A 1 19.37 -29.28 -44.35
C ASP A 1 19.84 -30.02 -43.10
N TRP A 2 19.15 -31.11 -42.78
CA TRP A 2 19.40 -31.95 -41.60
C TRP A 2 20.38 -33.06 -41.99
N ASP A 3 21.46 -33.21 -41.23
CA ASP A 3 22.43 -34.31 -41.36
C ASP A 3 22.12 -35.41 -40.32
N GLU A 4 22.10 -36.67 -40.75
CA GLU A 4 21.68 -37.81 -39.93
C GLU A 4 22.74 -38.24 -38.88
N LYS A 5 23.99 -37.77 -38.98
CA LYS A 5 25.08 -38.02 -38.02
C LYS A 5 25.36 -36.84 -37.09
N GLU A 6 25.20 -35.61 -37.57
CA GLU A 6 25.51 -34.38 -36.82
C GLU A 6 24.29 -33.50 -36.49
N GLY A 7 23.09 -33.89 -36.94
CA GLY A 7 21.88 -33.08 -36.84
C GLY A 7 21.90 -31.88 -37.79
N ILE A 8 21.23 -30.79 -37.43
CA ILE A 8 21.26 -29.52 -38.20
C ILE A 8 22.54 -28.69 -37.96
N GLY A 9 23.52 -29.22 -37.20
CA GLY A 9 24.67 -28.46 -36.68
C GLY A 9 24.26 -27.41 -35.63
N PHE A 10 25.22 -26.96 -34.81
CA PHE A 10 24.98 -25.81 -33.92
C PHE A 10 25.02 -24.52 -34.73
N ILE A 11 23.85 -23.98 -35.08
CA ILE A 11 23.75 -22.58 -35.50
C ILE A 11 23.87 -21.75 -34.22
N VAL A 12 25.09 -21.35 -33.85
CA VAL A 12 25.28 -20.39 -32.76
C VAL A 12 24.91 -19.01 -33.29
N PRO A 13 23.82 -18.38 -32.80
CA PRO A 13 23.48 -17.03 -33.20
C PRO A 13 24.65 -16.10 -32.86
N LYS A 14 25.20 -15.43 -33.88
CA LYS A 14 26.24 -14.43 -33.68
C LYS A 14 25.58 -13.15 -33.20
N VAL A 15 25.62 -12.91 -31.89
CA VAL A 15 25.24 -11.62 -31.31
C VAL A 15 26.22 -10.56 -31.86
N ARG A 16 25.68 -9.58 -32.59
CA ARG A 16 26.42 -8.40 -33.02
C ARG A 16 25.82 -7.23 -32.26
N LEU A 17 26.59 -6.68 -31.32
CA LEU A 17 26.19 -5.46 -30.63
C LEU A 17 26.34 -4.29 -31.60
N GLU A 18 25.35 -3.40 -31.63
CA GLU A 18 25.39 -2.18 -32.45
C GLU A 18 26.36 -1.14 -31.89
N HIS A 19 26.70 -1.23 -30.60
CA HIS A 19 27.72 -0.42 -29.93
C HIS A 19 28.53 -1.25 -28.94
N GLU A 20 29.75 -0.77 -28.63
CA GLU A 20 30.54 -1.30 -27.52
C GLU A 20 30.13 -0.56 -26.23
N PRO A 21 29.72 -1.27 -25.17
CA PRO A 21 29.38 -0.65 -23.90
C PRO A 21 30.48 0.26 -23.37
N THR A 22 30.12 1.50 -23.04
CA THR A 22 31.09 2.51 -22.60
C THR A 22 30.54 3.37 -21.48
N VAL A 23 31.46 3.90 -20.68
CA VAL A 23 31.21 5.03 -19.76
C VAL A 23 31.35 6.31 -20.56
N SER A 24 30.38 7.21 -20.44
CA SER A 24 30.42 8.52 -21.12
C SER A 24 30.80 9.60 -20.12
N VAL A 25 31.67 10.51 -20.53
CA VAL A 25 31.99 11.72 -19.77
C VAL A 25 31.02 12.83 -20.19
N ILE A 26 30.40 13.49 -19.23
CA ILE A 26 29.37 14.52 -19.40
C ILE A 26 29.89 15.83 -18.86
N THR A 27 30.08 16.80 -19.75
CA THR A 27 30.53 18.14 -19.38
C THR A 27 29.39 18.94 -18.75
N VAL A 28 29.65 19.59 -17.62
CA VAL A 28 28.67 20.39 -16.84
C VAL A 28 29.09 21.86 -16.72
N GLU A 29 29.40 22.50 -17.86
CA GLU A 29 29.98 23.85 -17.90
C GLU A 29 29.08 24.92 -17.27
N SER A 30 27.76 24.78 -17.41
CA SER A 30 26.74 25.69 -16.88
C SER A 30 25.55 24.92 -16.28
N ASN A 31 24.73 25.62 -15.50
CA ASN A 31 23.47 25.05 -14.98
C ASN A 31 22.51 24.68 -16.13
N ASP A 32 22.44 25.51 -17.17
CA ASP A 32 21.60 25.25 -18.35
C ASP A 32 22.06 24.00 -19.10
N ALA A 33 23.38 23.80 -19.26
CA ALA A 33 23.92 22.60 -19.89
C ALA A 33 23.56 21.32 -19.11
N LEU A 34 23.59 21.37 -17.77
CA LEU A 34 23.17 20.22 -16.95
C LEU A 34 21.66 19.99 -17.03
N LEU A 35 20.84 21.03 -17.14
CA LEU A 35 19.40 20.90 -17.38
C LEU A 35 19.09 20.30 -18.76
N GLU A 36 19.84 20.68 -19.80
CA GLU A 36 19.72 20.08 -21.13
C GLU A 36 20.08 18.59 -21.10
N VAL A 37 21.18 18.23 -20.42
CA VAL A 37 21.54 16.81 -20.20
C VAL A 37 20.41 16.08 -19.46
N SER A 38 19.87 16.69 -18.39
CA SER A 38 18.77 16.11 -17.62
C SER A 38 17.55 15.83 -18.50
N ALA A 39 17.17 16.78 -19.38
CA ALA A 39 16.07 16.61 -20.33
C ALA A 39 16.38 15.53 -21.38
N MET A 40 17.59 15.53 -21.96
CA MET A 40 17.99 14.55 -22.98
C MET A 40 18.03 13.12 -22.45
N ARG A 41 18.41 12.95 -21.18
CA ARG A 41 18.60 11.64 -20.54
C ARG A 41 17.45 11.21 -19.62
N ASN A 42 16.39 12.02 -19.50
CA ASN A 42 15.26 11.79 -18.59
C ASN A 42 15.69 11.64 -17.11
N LEU A 43 16.64 12.45 -16.66
CA LEU A 43 17.12 12.45 -15.27
C LEU A 43 16.15 13.15 -14.31
N ALA A 44 15.19 13.93 -14.83
CA ALA A 44 14.20 14.67 -14.04
C ALA A 44 14.80 15.49 -12.87
N LEU A 45 16.01 16.05 -13.05
CA LEU A 45 16.67 16.83 -12.00
C LEU A 45 15.84 18.08 -11.66
N ASN A 46 15.66 18.34 -10.36
CA ASN A 46 15.03 19.58 -9.92
C ASN A 46 15.95 20.76 -10.27
N PRO A 47 15.43 21.85 -10.88
CA PRO A 47 16.23 23.03 -11.20
C PRO A 47 16.94 23.65 -9.99
N LYS A 48 16.41 23.49 -8.77
CA LYS A 48 17.05 23.94 -7.53
C LYS A 48 18.23 23.05 -7.09
N ASP A 49 18.26 21.78 -7.49
CA ASP A 49 19.33 20.84 -7.13
C ASP A 49 20.55 20.98 -8.07
N VAL A 50 20.31 21.44 -9.31
CA VAL A 50 21.33 21.59 -10.35
C VAL A 50 22.57 22.40 -9.92
N PRO A 51 22.44 23.57 -9.27
CA PRO A 51 23.60 24.32 -8.78
C PRO A 51 24.46 23.50 -7.79
N VAL A 52 23.83 22.80 -6.86
CA VAL A 52 24.51 21.98 -5.84
C VAL A 52 25.29 20.83 -6.48
N ILE A 53 24.67 20.15 -7.44
CA ILE A 53 25.31 19.06 -8.21
C ILE A 53 26.51 19.59 -8.99
N ARG A 54 26.35 20.70 -9.69
CA ARG A 54 27.44 21.28 -10.48
C ARG A 54 28.58 21.76 -9.59
N GLU A 55 28.28 22.47 -8.51
CA GLU A 55 29.27 22.97 -7.56
C GLU A 55 30.09 21.83 -6.94
N TYR A 56 29.46 20.68 -6.64
CA TYR A 56 30.16 19.48 -6.17
C TYR A 56 31.29 19.05 -7.10
N PHE A 57 31.00 18.83 -8.38
CA PHE A 57 32.00 18.40 -9.36
C PHE A 57 33.03 19.48 -9.72
N MET A 58 32.77 20.73 -9.34
CA MET A 58 33.68 21.86 -9.56
C MET A 58 34.65 22.08 -8.39
N ARG A 59 34.44 21.46 -7.22
CA ARG A 59 35.34 21.59 -6.06
C ARG A 59 36.74 21.05 -6.38
N ASP A 60 37.77 21.80 -6.01
CA ASP A 60 39.16 21.42 -6.27
C ASP A 60 39.57 20.09 -5.62
N SER A 61 39.06 19.81 -4.41
CA SER A 61 39.30 18.53 -3.72
C SER A 61 38.72 17.35 -4.50
N VAL A 62 37.43 17.45 -4.88
CA VAL A 62 36.70 16.44 -5.66
C VAL A 62 37.40 16.20 -6.99
N ARG A 63 37.77 17.25 -7.71
CA ARG A 63 38.52 17.15 -8.98
C ARG A 63 39.87 16.48 -8.81
N SER A 64 40.61 16.81 -7.77
CA SER A 64 41.94 16.24 -7.50
C SER A 64 41.85 14.75 -7.20
N GLU A 65 40.89 14.35 -6.36
CA GLU A 65 40.65 12.94 -6.00
C GLU A 65 40.16 12.12 -7.19
N ARG A 66 39.24 12.66 -7.99
CA ARG A 66 38.76 12.06 -9.25
C ARG A 66 39.90 11.87 -10.25
N SER A 67 40.74 12.87 -10.42
CA SER A 67 41.91 12.81 -11.31
C SER A 67 42.89 11.72 -10.89
N ALA A 68 43.08 11.53 -9.58
CA ALA A 68 43.94 10.47 -9.04
C ALA A 68 43.46 9.05 -9.41
N VAL A 69 42.16 8.86 -9.64
CA VAL A 69 41.56 7.59 -10.09
C VAL A 69 41.22 7.56 -11.58
N GLY A 70 41.70 8.53 -12.36
CA GLY A 70 41.58 8.58 -13.82
C GLY A 70 40.27 9.16 -14.35
N LEU A 71 39.49 9.86 -13.53
CA LEU A 71 38.27 10.57 -13.94
C LEU A 71 38.53 12.07 -14.15
N SER A 72 37.70 12.69 -15.00
CA SER A 72 37.69 14.14 -15.23
C SER A 72 36.33 14.74 -14.84
N ASP A 73 35.57 15.18 -15.83
CA ASP A 73 34.17 15.62 -15.69
C ASP A 73 33.28 14.48 -15.17
N PRO A 74 32.05 14.78 -14.72
CA PRO A 74 31.08 13.76 -14.30
C PRO A 74 30.90 12.69 -15.37
N THR A 75 30.69 11.46 -14.94
CA THR A 75 30.30 10.37 -15.85
C THR A 75 28.79 10.24 -15.91
N ASP A 76 28.29 9.56 -16.94
CA ASP A 76 26.87 9.19 -17.03
C ASP A 76 26.42 8.39 -15.82
N ILE A 77 27.18 7.40 -15.38
CA ILE A 77 26.84 6.59 -14.20
C ILE A 77 26.68 7.42 -12.91
N GLU A 78 27.46 8.49 -12.75
CA GLU A 78 27.39 9.37 -11.58
C GLU A 78 26.16 10.27 -11.60
N LEU A 79 25.84 10.84 -12.77
CA LEU A 79 24.63 11.67 -12.91
C LEU A 79 23.35 10.83 -12.83
N GLU A 80 23.36 9.60 -13.35
CA GLU A 80 22.25 8.66 -13.21
C GLU A 80 22.05 8.27 -11.73
N TYR A 81 23.13 7.96 -10.99
CA TYR A 81 23.04 7.69 -9.55
C TYR A 81 22.45 8.88 -8.77
N ILE A 82 22.97 10.09 -9.00
CA ILE A 82 22.48 11.31 -8.34
C ILE A 82 21.00 11.54 -8.67
N SER A 83 20.60 11.37 -9.93
CA SER A 83 19.22 11.51 -10.39
C SER A 83 18.27 10.56 -9.66
N GLN A 84 18.62 9.27 -9.58
CA GLN A 84 17.81 8.28 -8.88
C GLN A 84 17.70 8.62 -7.38
N ALA A 85 18.83 8.90 -6.73
CA ALA A 85 18.90 9.24 -5.31
C ALA A 85 18.14 10.53 -4.95
N ARG A 86 18.04 11.49 -5.87
CA ARG A 86 17.36 12.78 -5.67
C ARG A 86 15.90 12.81 -6.16
N SER A 87 15.43 11.75 -6.80
CA SER A 87 14.03 11.65 -7.26
C SER A 87 13.04 11.79 -6.11
N ASP A 88 11.82 12.25 -6.38
CA ASP A 88 10.77 12.35 -5.36
C ASP A 88 10.40 10.96 -4.81
N HIS A 89 10.44 9.93 -5.64
CA HIS A 89 10.16 8.55 -5.26
C HIS A 89 11.20 7.96 -4.28
N CYS A 90 12.49 8.30 -4.38
CA CYS A 90 13.53 7.81 -3.47
C CYS A 90 13.78 8.72 -2.27
N ASN A 91 13.72 10.05 -2.47
CA ASN A 91 14.06 11.01 -1.42
C ASN A 91 12.83 11.64 -0.73
N HIS A 92 11.62 11.32 -1.20
CA HIS A 92 10.36 11.80 -0.62
C HIS A 92 10.32 13.34 -0.48
N ASN A 93 10.83 14.06 -1.48
CA ASN A 93 11.02 15.52 -1.44
C ASN A 93 9.71 16.28 -1.16
N THR A 94 8.59 15.78 -1.68
CA THR A 94 7.25 16.33 -1.41
C THR A 94 6.91 16.27 0.07
N PHE A 95 7.04 15.10 0.71
CA PHE A 95 6.75 14.91 2.14
C PHE A 95 7.81 15.59 3.02
N GLY A 96 9.05 15.69 2.53
CA GLY A 96 10.13 16.45 3.14
C GLY A 96 10.03 17.96 2.94
N GLY A 97 9.06 18.48 2.17
CA GLY A 97 8.95 19.89 1.80
C GLY A 97 8.36 20.82 2.88
N VAL A 98 8.35 22.12 2.60
CA VAL A 98 7.67 23.16 3.41
C VAL A 98 6.33 23.52 2.77
N PHE A 99 5.28 23.53 3.57
CA PHE A 99 3.93 23.89 3.16
C PHE A 99 3.47 25.18 3.83
N TYR A 100 3.19 26.21 3.03
CA TYR A 100 2.55 27.44 3.48
C TYR A 100 1.05 27.30 3.33
N TYR A 101 0.39 26.78 4.37
CA TYR A 101 -1.05 26.53 4.38
C TYR A 101 -1.82 27.79 4.77
N THR A 102 -2.90 28.07 4.03
CA THR A 102 -3.87 29.12 4.33
C THR A 102 -5.28 28.57 4.17
N ASP A 103 -6.13 28.74 5.20
CA ASP A 103 -7.58 28.58 5.07
C ASP A 103 -8.16 29.87 4.48
N MET A 104 -8.66 29.79 3.25
CA MET A 104 -9.16 30.96 2.51
C MET A 104 -10.49 31.50 3.06
N SER A 105 -11.11 30.79 4.00
CA SER A 105 -12.36 31.18 4.63
C SER A 105 -12.18 31.93 5.94
N THR A 106 -11.26 31.48 6.78
CA THR A 106 -10.95 32.07 8.09
C THR A 106 -9.77 33.03 8.03
N GLY A 107 -8.90 32.90 7.02
CA GLY A 107 -7.63 33.61 6.93
C GLY A 107 -6.53 33.02 7.82
N GLU A 108 -6.80 31.89 8.48
CA GLU A 108 -5.82 31.17 9.30
C GLU A 108 -4.65 30.70 8.43
N LYS A 109 -3.43 30.86 8.95
CA LYS A 109 -2.19 30.46 8.28
C LYS A 109 -1.38 29.57 9.20
N MET A 110 -0.82 28.51 8.63
CA MET A 110 0.17 27.68 9.30
C MET A 110 1.29 27.35 8.31
N THR A 111 2.51 27.22 8.84
CA THR A 111 3.65 26.70 8.06
C THR A 111 3.97 25.33 8.63
N ILE A 112 3.93 24.31 7.78
CA ILE A 112 4.32 22.95 8.14
C ILE A 112 5.64 22.68 7.45
N ASN A 113 6.69 22.52 8.25
CA ASN A 113 8.00 22.14 7.75
C ASN A 113 8.13 20.62 7.86
N ASN A 114 8.25 19.93 6.71
CA ASN A 114 8.39 18.48 6.62
C ASN A 114 7.17 17.71 7.17
N LEU A 115 6.22 17.37 6.28
CA LEU A 115 5.03 16.60 6.63
C LEU A 115 5.38 15.22 7.20
N PHE A 116 6.41 14.56 6.67
CA PHE A 116 6.85 13.27 7.18
C PHE A 116 7.34 13.38 8.63
N ALA A 117 8.23 14.31 8.93
CA ALA A 117 8.73 14.54 10.28
C ALA A 117 7.59 14.83 11.25
N THR A 118 6.76 15.82 10.92
CA THR A 118 5.75 16.39 11.82
C THR A 118 4.52 15.52 12.02
N CYS A 119 4.10 14.78 11.00
CA CYS A 119 2.83 14.04 11.02
C CYS A 119 3.00 12.52 11.11
N ILE A 120 4.19 11.99 10.78
CA ILE A 120 4.44 10.54 10.70
C ILE A 120 5.54 10.14 11.68
N LYS A 121 6.76 10.67 11.51
CA LYS A 121 7.95 10.25 12.27
C LYS A 121 7.86 10.60 13.75
N ASP A 122 7.66 11.87 14.10
CA ASP A 122 7.68 12.29 15.51
C ASP A 122 6.54 11.63 16.32
N PRO A 123 5.28 11.57 15.84
CA PRO A 123 4.21 10.85 16.53
C PRO A 123 4.51 9.35 16.68
N THR A 124 5.05 8.72 15.63
CA THR A 124 5.38 7.29 15.66
C THR A 124 6.49 6.98 16.66
N LEU A 125 7.52 7.81 16.73
CA LEU A 125 8.60 7.65 17.72
C LEU A 125 8.08 7.83 19.15
N ALA A 126 7.22 8.80 19.39
CA ALA A 126 6.56 8.98 20.69
C ALA A 126 5.69 7.76 21.07
N LEU A 127 4.93 7.20 20.12
CA LEU A 127 4.13 6.00 20.34
C LEU A 127 5.01 4.75 20.54
N LYS A 128 6.13 4.63 19.84
CA LYS A 128 7.12 3.56 20.05
C LYS A 128 7.66 3.55 21.46
N GLU A 129 7.99 4.71 22.04
CA GLU A 129 8.42 4.82 23.44
C GLU A 129 7.35 4.32 24.41
N ALA A 130 6.07 4.58 24.13
CA ALA A 130 4.95 4.15 24.95
C ALA A 130 4.53 2.68 24.74
N LYS A 131 4.94 2.05 23.63
CA LYS A 131 4.49 0.71 23.20
C LYS A 131 5.68 -0.23 22.94
N PRO A 132 6.15 -0.98 23.96
CA PRO A 132 7.32 -1.84 23.86
C PRO A 132 7.25 -2.96 22.80
N TRP A 133 6.05 -3.28 22.31
CA TRP A 133 5.87 -4.22 21.22
C TRP A 133 6.27 -3.63 19.86
N VAL A 134 6.44 -2.31 19.73
CA VAL A 134 7.00 -1.67 18.53
C VAL A 134 8.52 -1.78 18.58
N VAL A 135 9.09 -2.67 17.77
CA VAL A 135 10.52 -3.04 17.88
C VAL A 135 11.38 -2.10 17.03
N SER A 136 11.05 -1.94 15.74
CA SER A 136 11.85 -1.18 14.79
C SER A 136 10.96 -0.49 13.75
N VAL A 137 11.18 0.79 13.46
CA VAL A 137 10.38 1.60 12.52
C VAL A 137 11.26 2.70 11.91
N LEU A 138 10.88 3.21 10.73
CA LEU A 138 11.41 4.43 10.10
C LEU A 138 12.88 4.42 9.67
N TRP A 139 13.51 3.24 9.53
CA TRP A 139 14.90 3.16 9.05
C TRP A 139 15.18 1.98 8.11
N ASP A 140 14.34 0.95 8.10
CA ASP A 140 14.52 -0.30 7.36
C ASP A 140 13.39 -0.48 6.32
N ASN A 141 13.49 -1.48 5.45
CA ASN A 141 12.52 -1.82 4.39
C ASN A 141 11.08 -2.03 4.91
N ALA A 142 10.93 -2.44 6.17
CA ALA A 142 9.64 -2.64 6.81
C ALA A 142 9.69 -2.34 8.32
N GLY A 143 8.51 -2.14 8.91
CA GLY A 143 8.35 -2.07 10.35
C GLY A 143 8.38 -3.44 11.01
N VAL A 144 8.96 -3.50 12.21
CA VAL A 144 9.04 -4.72 13.04
C VAL A 144 8.28 -4.51 14.34
N ALA A 145 7.41 -5.46 14.65
CA ALA A 145 6.61 -5.49 15.87
C ALA A 145 6.68 -6.87 16.54
N GLY A 146 6.52 -6.91 17.86
CA GLY A 146 6.54 -8.13 18.65
C GLY A 146 5.31 -8.99 18.37
N PHE A 147 5.53 -10.28 18.10
CA PHE A 147 4.46 -11.27 18.00
C PHE A 147 4.33 -12.06 19.32
N ASP A 148 5.45 -12.59 19.80
CA ASP A 148 5.56 -13.27 21.09
C ASP A 148 6.94 -13.08 21.71
N GLU A 149 7.31 -13.89 22.71
CA GLU A 149 8.59 -13.81 23.41
C GLU A 149 9.76 -14.34 22.57
N GLU A 150 9.50 -15.06 21.48
CA GLU A 150 10.49 -15.68 20.59
C GLU A 150 10.50 -15.07 19.18
N HIS A 151 9.42 -14.41 18.77
CA HIS A 151 9.20 -13.93 17.41
C HIS A 151 8.75 -12.47 17.34
N CYS A 152 9.14 -11.83 16.24
CA CYS A 152 8.58 -10.58 15.74
C CYS A 152 7.85 -10.84 14.42
N TYR A 153 6.85 -10.02 14.11
CA TYR A 153 6.31 -9.90 12.77
C TYR A 153 6.79 -8.61 12.11
N VAL A 154 6.81 -8.62 10.78
CA VAL A 154 7.16 -7.47 9.96
C VAL A 154 6.00 -7.14 9.03
N ILE A 155 5.78 -5.86 8.75
CA ILE A 155 4.76 -5.42 7.80
C ILE A 155 5.24 -4.22 6.99
N THR A 156 4.91 -4.25 5.69
CA THR A 156 5.11 -3.12 4.78
C THR A 156 4.05 -3.11 3.68
N GLY A 157 3.83 -1.94 3.09
CA GLY A 157 2.89 -1.73 2.01
C GLY A 157 3.50 -0.83 0.96
N GLU A 158 3.33 -1.19 -0.31
CA GLU A 158 3.91 -0.52 -1.46
C GLU A 158 2.85 -0.23 -2.52
N THR A 159 3.22 0.61 -3.50
CA THR A 159 2.36 0.90 -4.65
C THR A 159 3.10 0.68 -5.96
N HIS A 160 2.38 0.29 -7.01
CA HIS A 160 2.98 0.02 -8.32
C HIS A 160 2.14 0.60 -9.46
N ASN A 161 1.79 1.88 -9.31
CA ASN A 161 0.76 2.57 -10.09
C ASN A 161 1.14 2.80 -11.56
N SER A 162 2.26 3.47 -11.81
CA SER A 162 2.68 3.85 -13.18
C SER A 162 2.95 2.64 -14.07
N PRO A 163 3.69 1.60 -13.61
CA PRO A 163 3.96 0.44 -14.46
C PRO A 163 2.69 -0.36 -14.73
N SER A 164 1.81 -0.53 -13.73
CA SER A 164 0.52 -1.23 -13.92
C SER A 164 -0.40 -0.50 -14.91
N ASN A 165 -0.32 0.84 -14.97
CA ASN A 165 -1.06 1.63 -15.95
C ASN A 165 -0.52 1.47 -17.39
N MET A 166 0.77 1.17 -17.53
CA MET A 166 1.42 0.93 -18.83
C MET A 166 1.22 -0.50 -19.33
N GLU A 167 1.46 -1.49 -18.46
CA GLU A 167 1.31 -2.91 -18.69
C GLU A 167 0.83 -3.56 -17.38
N ALA A 168 -0.43 -4.02 -17.39
CA ALA A 168 -1.16 -4.34 -16.17
C ALA A 168 -0.65 -5.59 -15.46
N TYR A 169 -0.28 -6.63 -16.22
CA TYR A 169 0.11 -7.91 -15.66
C TYR A 169 1.49 -7.85 -15.01
N GLY A 170 2.50 -7.43 -15.77
CA GLY A 170 3.87 -7.26 -15.35
C GLY A 170 3.97 -6.23 -14.24
N GLY A 171 3.33 -5.07 -14.39
CA GLY A 171 3.34 -4.02 -13.35
C GLY A 171 2.77 -4.49 -12.01
N ALA A 172 1.65 -5.22 -12.00
CA ALA A 172 1.09 -5.73 -10.76
C ALA A 172 1.87 -6.92 -10.18
N MET A 173 2.41 -7.78 -11.05
CA MET A 173 3.28 -8.89 -10.65
C MET A 173 4.54 -8.37 -9.96
N THR A 174 5.24 -7.40 -10.57
CA THR A 174 6.44 -6.81 -9.98
C THR A 174 6.13 -6.03 -8.71
N GLY A 175 4.93 -5.45 -8.60
CA GLY A 175 4.42 -4.90 -7.35
C GLY A 175 4.40 -5.95 -6.23
N ILE A 176 3.63 -7.04 -6.39
CA ILE A 176 3.46 -8.02 -5.31
C ILE A 176 4.76 -8.75 -4.95
N VAL A 177 5.58 -9.13 -5.94
CA VAL A 177 6.88 -9.78 -5.65
C VAL A 177 7.90 -8.78 -5.11
N GLY A 178 7.80 -7.50 -5.51
CA GLY A 178 8.59 -6.40 -4.97
C GLY A 178 8.37 -6.22 -3.47
N VAL A 179 7.12 -6.02 -3.04
CA VAL A 179 6.79 -5.84 -1.62
C VAL A 179 7.12 -7.08 -0.77
N TYR A 180 7.20 -8.27 -1.37
CA TYR A 180 7.67 -9.47 -0.68
C TYR A 180 9.17 -9.45 -0.38
N ARG A 181 9.97 -8.72 -1.15
CA ARG A 181 11.41 -8.58 -0.86
C ARG A 181 11.67 -7.66 0.34
N ASP A 182 10.76 -6.76 0.66
CA ASP A 182 10.92 -5.87 1.81
C ASP A 182 10.99 -6.64 3.14
N PRO A 183 10.05 -7.56 3.49
CA PRO A 183 10.24 -8.46 4.63
C PRO A 183 11.50 -9.34 4.52
N MET A 184 11.90 -9.77 3.32
CA MET A 184 13.12 -10.54 3.12
C MET A 184 14.38 -9.73 3.44
N GLY A 185 14.33 -8.41 3.21
CA GLY A 185 15.40 -7.44 3.50
C GLY A 185 15.35 -6.82 4.89
N THR A 186 14.25 -6.97 5.63
CA THR A 186 14.09 -6.34 6.95
C THR A 186 14.90 -7.08 8.02
N GLY A 187 15.73 -6.35 8.77
CA GLY A 187 16.70 -6.93 9.70
C GLY A 187 17.58 -7.97 9.02
N LYS A 188 17.73 -9.14 9.63
CA LYS A 188 18.45 -10.29 9.03
C LYS A 188 17.56 -11.17 8.15
N GLY A 189 16.32 -10.72 7.85
CA GLY A 189 15.36 -11.35 6.94
C GLY A 189 14.19 -12.07 7.63
N ALA A 190 12.98 -11.89 7.10
CA ALA A 190 11.76 -12.51 7.59
C ALA A 190 11.18 -13.57 6.63
N ARG A 191 10.50 -14.57 7.20
CA ARG A 191 9.71 -15.54 6.43
C ARG A 191 8.36 -14.92 6.11
N LEU A 192 8.04 -14.75 4.83
CA LEU A 192 6.75 -14.29 4.34
C LEU A 192 5.60 -15.20 4.80
N VAL A 193 4.53 -14.60 5.33
CA VAL A 193 3.35 -15.31 5.85
C VAL A 193 2.05 -14.88 5.19
N MET A 194 2.01 -13.69 4.59
CA MET A 194 0.78 -13.15 4.02
C MET A 194 1.08 -12.03 3.01
N GLY A 195 0.28 -11.97 1.95
CA GLY A 195 0.12 -10.82 1.07
C GLY A 195 -1.27 -10.18 1.19
N GLY A 196 -1.38 -8.93 0.74
CA GLY A 196 -2.65 -8.20 0.60
C GLY A 196 -2.66 -7.34 -0.66
N TYR A 197 -3.86 -6.91 -1.10
CA TYR A 197 -4.02 -6.12 -2.33
C TYR A 197 -5.04 -4.99 -2.17
N GLY A 198 -4.83 -3.89 -2.89
CA GLY A 198 -5.80 -2.80 -2.98
C GLY A 198 -5.79 -2.18 -4.36
N PHE A 199 -6.94 -2.01 -5.00
CA PHE A 199 -7.01 -1.48 -6.37
C PHE A 199 -7.97 -0.29 -6.48
N CYS A 200 -7.53 0.80 -7.11
CA CYS A 200 -8.43 1.85 -7.60
C CYS A 200 -8.36 1.94 -9.11
N THR A 201 -9.51 1.83 -9.77
CA THR A 201 -9.61 1.75 -11.23
C THR A 201 -10.90 2.43 -11.71
N GLY A 202 -10.95 2.77 -13.01
CA GLY A 202 -12.23 3.02 -13.66
C GLY A 202 -13.15 1.79 -13.61
N ARG A 203 -14.43 2.00 -13.88
CA ARG A 203 -15.44 0.93 -13.84
C ARG A 203 -15.12 -0.22 -14.79
N ARG A 204 -15.17 -1.48 -14.30
CA ARG A 204 -14.89 -2.67 -15.12
C ARG A 204 -15.87 -2.81 -16.30
N ASP A 205 -17.14 -2.46 -16.07
CA ASP A 205 -18.25 -2.47 -17.03
C ASP A 205 -18.32 -1.20 -17.90
N TYR A 206 -17.26 -0.38 -17.93
CA TYR A 206 -17.19 0.84 -18.71
C TYR A 206 -17.58 0.60 -20.19
N ALA A 207 -18.69 1.21 -20.60
CA ALA A 207 -19.23 1.10 -21.96
C ALA A 207 -18.86 2.31 -22.85
N GLY A 208 -18.04 3.23 -22.34
CA GLY A 208 -17.59 4.40 -23.09
C GLY A 208 -16.54 4.04 -24.16
N ASN A 209 -16.09 5.07 -24.88
CA ASN A 209 -15.09 4.86 -25.93
C ASN A 209 -13.74 4.39 -25.34
N LEU A 210 -13.00 3.54 -26.07
CA LEU A 210 -11.64 3.09 -25.75
C LEU A 210 -10.62 4.25 -25.82
N LYS A 211 -10.70 5.15 -24.84
CA LYS A 211 -9.90 6.38 -24.73
C LYS A 211 -8.78 6.36 -23.68
N PRO A 212 -8.83 5.55 -22.59
CA PRO A 212 -7.62 5.30 -21.81
C PRO A 212 -6.69 4.33 -22.55
N ARG A 213 -5.39 4.34 -22.23
CA ARG A 213 -4.39 3.46 -22.87
C ARG A 213 -4.78 1.98 -22.77
N LEU A 214 -5.31 1.57 -21.61
CA LEU A 214 -5.91 0.26 -21.39
C LEU A 214 -7.38 0.44 -20.98
N HIS A 215 -8.28 -0.34 -21.58
CA HIS A 215 -9.67 -0.39 -21.14
C HIS A 215 -9.73 -0.84 -19.66
N PRO A 216 -10.55 -0.22 -18.80
CA PRO A 216 -10.57 -0.57 -17.36
C PRO A 216 -10.78 -2.06 -17.08
N ARG A 217 -11.59 -2.75 -17.90
CA ARG A 217 -11.70 -4.22 -17.86
C ARG A 217 -10.36 -4.93 -18.03
N ARG A 218 -9.62 -4.61 -19.10
CA ARG A 218 -8.32 -5.22 -19.40
C ARG A 218 -7.28 -4.87 -18.35
N LEU A 219 -7.31 -3.64 -17.85
CA LEU A 219 -6.44 -3.15 -16.79
C LEU A 219 -6.66 -3.95 -15.50
N LEU A 220 -7.89 -4.02 -15.00
CA LEU A 220 -8.20 -4.73 -13.76
C LEU A 220 -7.96 -6.24 -13.90
N ASP A 221 -8.39 -6.87 -14.99
CA ASP A 221 -8.18 -8.30 -15.21
C ASP A 221 -6.67 -8.63 -15.21
N GLY A 222 -5.84 -7.80 -15.87
CA GLY A 222 -4.39 -7.98 -15.88
C GLY A 222 -3.72 -7.73 -14.52
N VAL A 223 -4.18 -6.71 -13.76
CA VAL A 223 -3.69 -6.47 -12.39
C VAL A 223 -3.96 -7.66 -11.48
N ILE A 224 -5.18 -8.21 -11.55
CA ILE A 224 -5.58 -9.38 -10.76
C ILE A 224 -4.73 -10.60 -11.15
N GLU A 225 -4.54 -10.83 -12.45
CA GLU A 225 -3.72 -11.94 -12.94
C GLU A 225 -2.26 -11.80 -12.50
N GLY A 226 -1.69 -10.59 -12.52
CA GLY A 226 -0.34 -10.32 -12.05
C GLY A 226 -0.16 -10.58 -10.56
N VAL A 227 -1.06 -10.07 -9.72
CA VAL A 227 -1.05 -10.32 -8.26
C VAL A 227 -1.25 -11.80 -7.94
N LYS A 228 -2.19 -12.46 -8.62
CA LYS A 228 -2.43 -13.90 -8.50
C LYS A 228 -1.17 -14.69 -8.77
N ASP A 229 -0.56 -14.46 -9.93
CA ASP A 229 0.60 -15.23 -10.35
C ASP A 229 1.81 -14.95 -9.45
N GLY A 230 2.00 -13.70 -9.01
CA GLY A 230 3.05 -13.34 -8.06
C GLY A 230 2.87 -14.01 -6.71
N GLY A 231 1.68 -13.90 -6.09
CA GLY A 231 1.37 -14.48 -4.78
C GLY A 231 1.35 -16.02 -4.80
N ASN A 232 0.52 -16.61 -5.66
CA ASN A 232 0.29 -18.05 -5.69
C ASN A 232 1.57 -18.83 -6.04
N LYS A 233 2.35 -18.36 -7.04
CA LYS A 233 3.59 -19.05 -7.44
C LYS A 233 4.72 -18.84 -6.42
N SER A 234 4.66 -17.78 -5.61
CA SER A 234 5.55 -17.60 -4.45
C SER A 234 5.18 -18.50 -3.27
N GLY A 235 3.97 -19.09 -3.26
CA GLY A 235 3.46 -19.86 -2.13
C GLY A 235 3.16 -19.00 -0.90
N ILE A 236 2.75 -17.74 -1.12
CA ILE A 236 2.36 -16.80 -0.08
C ILE A 236 0.85 -16.54 -0.21
N PRO A 237 0.06 -16.73 0.87
CA PRO A 237 -1.38 -16.55 0.79
C PRO A 237 -1.72 -15.06 0.71
N THR A 238 -2.56 -14.67 -0.24
CA THR A 238 -3.10 -13.31 -0.37
C THR A 238 -4.48 -13.27 0.26
N THR A 239 -4.55 -12.88 1.54
CA THR A 239 -5.70 -13.19 2.41
C THR A 239 -6.71 -12.07 2.57
N PHE A 240 -6.43 -10.86 2.08
CA PHE A 240 -7.34 -9.73 2.20
C PHE A 240 -7.07 -8.68 1.12
N GLY A 241 -8.10 -7.95 0.71
CA GLY A 241 -7.91 -6.78 -0.13
C GLY A 241 -9.19 -6.02 -0.46
N GLN A 242 -9.02 -4.85 -1.08
CA GLN A 242 -10.11 -3.94 -1.42
C GLN A 242 -10.04 -3.50 -2.89
N VAL A 243 -11.20 -3.18 -3.48
CA VAL A 243 -11.27 -2.59 -4.82
C VAL A 243 -12.26 -1.44 -4.80
N PHE A 244 -11.84 -0.28 -5.32
CA PHE A 244 -12.66 0.91 -5.46
C PHE A 244 -12.74 1.36 -6.92
N PHE A 245 -13.95 1.65 -7.37
CA PHE A 245 -14.24 2.09 -8.73
C PHE A 245 -14.61 3.57 -8.74
N ASP A 246 -13.89 4.38 -9.53
CA ASP A 246 -14.23 5.76 -9.85
C ASP A 246 -13.55 6.17 -11.17
N ASP A 247 -14.25 6.94 -12.00
CA ASP A 247 -13.79 7.33 -13.33
C ASP A 247 -12.55 8.24 -13.31
N SER A 248 -12.24 8.89 -12.17
CA SER A 248 -11.02 9.68 -11.99
C SER A 248 -9.73 8.84 -12.12
N TYR A 249 -9.79 7.53 -11.87
CA TYR A 249 -8.64 6.63 -12.05
C TYR A 249 -8.48 6.11 -13.48
N MET A 250 -9.27 6.61 -14.44
CA MET A 250 -9.08 6.28 -15.86
C MET A 250 -7.76 6.82 -16.44
N GLY A 251 -7.20 7.88 -15.86
CA GLY A 251 -5.90 8.43 -16.27
C GLY A 251 -4.71 7.62 -15.75
N LYS A 252 -4.81 7.17 -14.49
CA LYS A 252 -3.80 6.35 -13.80
C LYS A 252 -4.50 5.56 -12.70
N CYS A 253 -4.41 4.22 -12.76
CA CYS A 253 -4.90 3.35 -11.71
C CYS A 253 -4.01 3.36 -10.47
N LEU A 254 -4.56 2.92 -9.35
CA LEU A 254 -3.81 2.64 -8.13
C LEU A 254 -3.73 1.14 -7.90
N VAL A 255 -2.53 0.63 -7.65
CA VAL A 255 -2.25 -0.77 -7.31
C VAL A 255 -1.42 -0.77 -6.04
N PHE A 256 -2.06 -1.09 -4.93
CA PHE A 256 -1.46 -1.27 -3.62
C PHE A 256 -1.22 -2.76 -3.38
N VAL A 257 -0.10 -3.07 -2.76
CA VAL A 257 0.26 -4.42 -2.31
C VAL A 257 0.85 -4.35 -0.92
N THR A 258 0.65 -5.38 -0.12
CA THR A 258 1.11 -5.42 1.28
C THR A 258 1.69 -6.79 1.57
N ALA A 259 2.72 -6.83 2.43
CA ALA A 259 3.36 -8.06 2.84
C ALA A 259 3.50 -8.11 4.37
N ILE A 260 3.27 -9.29 4.94
CA ILE A 260 3.61 -9.60 6.33
C ILE A 260 4.59 -10.77 6.35
N GLY A 261 5.61 -10.64 7.18
CA GLY A 261 6.56 -11.73 7.49
C GLY A 261 6.66 -12.01 8.98
N ILE A 262 7.29 -13.13 9.34
CA ILE A 262 7.66 -13.49 10.71
C ILE A 262 9.16 -13.74 10.79
N MET A 263 9.79 -13.30 11.86
CA MET A 263 11.22 -13.47 12.12
C MET A 263 11.45 -13.86 13.58
N PRO A 264 12.52 -14.61 13.89
CA PRO A 264 12.91 -14.81 15.28
C PRO A 264 13.29 -13.46 15.90
N ARG A 265 13.17 -13.32 17.22
CA ARG A 265 13.67 -12.14 17.94
C ARG A 265 15.19 -12.06 17.91
N LEU A 266 15.84 -13.22 18.01
CA LEU A 266 17.28 -13.35 18.09
C LEU A 266 17.81 -14.28 17.01
N VAL A 267 18.94 -13.93 16.41
CA VAL A 267 19.75 -14.79 15.54
C VAL A 267 21.15 -14.84 16.16
N ASN A 268 21.60 -16.03 16.56
CA ASN A 268 22.87 -16.24 17.27
C ASN A 268 23.06 -15.33 18.50
N GLY A 269 21.97 -15.04 19.23
CA GLY A 269 21.99 -14.20 20.43
C GLY A 269 21.94 -12.69 20.17
N GLU A 270 21.97 -12.25 18.91
CA GLU A 270 21.82 -10.85 18.52
C GLU A 270 20.38 -10.53 18.08
N PRO A 271 19.87 -9.31 18.31
CA PRO A 271 18.57 -8.90 17.80
C PRO A 271 18.47 -9.07 16.29
N ALA A 272 17.50 -9.85 15.83
CA ALA A 272 17.38 -10.17 14.42
C ALA A 272 16.92 -8.98 13.56
N HIS A 273 16.34 -7.95 14.18
CA HIS A 273 15.89 -6.72 13.51
C HIS A 273 17.03 -5.72 13.29
N GLU A 274 18.20 -5.96 13.88
CA GLU A 274 19.39 -5.14 13.68
C GLU A 274 20.24 -5.74 12.56
N LYS A 275 20.74 -4.88 11.69
CA LYS A 275 21.65 -5.20 10.60
C LYS A 275 22.63 -4.05 10.39
N THR A 276 23.84 -4.33 9.93
CA THR A 276 24.84 -3.31 9.63
C THR A 276 25.92 -3.86 8.70
N THR A 277 26.50 -3.01 7.86
CA THR A 277 27.68 -3.36 7.06
C THR A 277 28.94 -2.87 7.75
N ARG A 278 30.07 -3.55 7.53
CA ARG A 278 31.38 -3.19 8.09
C ARG A 278 32.44 -3.13 6.99
N PRO A 279 33.49 -2.31 7.15
CA PRO A 279 34.64 -2.36 6.25
C PRO A 279 35.19 -3.77 6.13
N GLY A 280 35.34 -4.26 4.90
CA GLY A 280 35.79 -5.62 4.60
C GLY A 280 34.68 -6.62 4.31
N ASP A 281 33.43 -6.35 4.69
CA ASP A 281 32.29 -7.20 4.30
C ASP A 281 32.17 -7.28 2.78
N LEU A 282 31.86 -8.46 2.25
CA LEU A 282 31.66 -8.69 0.83
C LEU A 282 30.26 -8.27 0.42
N ILE A 283 30.16 -7.59 -0.73
CA ILE A 283 28.88 -7.24 -1.36
C ILE A 283 28.49 -8.39 -2.27
N VAL A 284 27.43 -9.11 -1.92
CA VAL A 284 26.93 -10.26 -2.67
C VAL A 284 25.56 -9.93 -3.26
N MET A 285 25.44 -10.01 -4.58
CA MET A 285 24.16 -9.95 -5.27
C MET A 285 23.59 -11.37 -5.37
N CYS A 286 22.35 -11.58 -4.94
CA CYS A 286 21.66 -12.86 -5.01
C CYS A 286 20.41 -12.76 -5.89
N GLY A 287 20.09 -13.82 -6.64
CA GLY A 287 18.83 -13.97 -7.35
C GLY A 287 18.92 -13.73 -8.87
N GLY A 288 18.04 -12.88 -9.39
CA GLY A 288 17.87 -12.62 -10.82
C GLY A 288 19.07 -11.91 -11.47
N ARG A 289 19.21 -12.06 -12.79
CA ARG A 289 20.25 -11.37 -13.57
C ARG A 289 19.84 -9.95 -13.97
N VAL A 290 20.81 -9.08 -14.21
CA VAL A 290 20.58 -7.69 -14.63
C VAL A 290 20.33 -7.60 -16.13
N GLY A 291 19.23 -6.95 -16.52
CA GLY A 291 18.90 -6.55 -17.88
C GLY A 291 18.55 -5.06 -17.98
N LYS A 292 18.14 -4.61 -19.17
CA LYS A 292 17.63 -3.25 -19.46
C LYS A 292 16.17 -3.09 -19.03
N ASP A 293 15.88 -3.56 -17.82
CA ASP A 293 14.53 -3.67 -17.27
C ASP A 293 14.28 -2.51 -16.29
N GLY A 294 13.14 -1.83 -16.45
CA GLY A 294 12.73 -0.73 -15.56
C GLY A 294 13.72 0.44 -15.47
N ILE A 295 14.64 0.61 -16.43
CA ILE A 295 15.54 1.79 -16.44
C ILE A 295 14.69 3.06 -16.49
N HIS A 296 14.99 4.00 -15.58
CA HIS A 296 14.23 5.24 -15.36
C HIS A 296 12.81 5.02 -14.81
N GLY A 297 12.52 3.88 -14.19
CA GLY A 297 11.20 3.59 -13.58
C GLY A 297 10.86 4.54 -12.42
N VAL A 298 11.83 4.80 -11.55
CA VAL A 298 11.73 5.76 -10.43
C VAL A 298 11.57 7.20 -10.90
N THR A 299 12.35 7.65 -11.89
CA THR A 299 12.22 9.01 -12.44
C THR A 299 10.90 9.18 -13.19
N ALA A 300 10.48 8.20 -13.98
CA ALA A 300 9.18 8.20 -14.66
C ALA A 300 7.99 8.18 -13.69
N SER A 301 8.15 7.59 -12.50
CA SER A 301 7.12 7.60 -11.45
C SER A 301 7.05 8.92 -10.67
N SER A 302 8.08 9.75 -10.78
CA SER A 302 8.17 11.10 -10.18
C SER A 302 7.61 12.21 -11.09
N GLU A 303 6.99 11.85 -12.21
CA GLU A 303 6.39 12.80 -13.16
C GLU A 303 4.96 12.38 -13.57
N VAL A 304 4.22 13.33 -14.15
CA VAL A 304 2.90 13.04 -14.74
C VAL A 304 3.10 12.20 -16.00
N TYR A 305 2.33 11.13 -16.12
CA TYR A 305 2.38 10.25 -17.27
C TYR A 305 2.03 10.98 -18.59
N SER A 306 2.86 10.80 -19.61
CA SER A 306 2.70 11.37 -20.96
C SER A 306 3.10 10.39 -22.08
N GLU A 307 2.86 10.77 -23.34
CA GLU A 307 3.32 9.99 -24.51
C GLU A 307 4.86 9.96 -24.66
N HIS A 308 5.57 10.88 -24.01
CA HIS A 308 7.03 10.96 -24.03
C HIS A 308 7.68 10.23 -22.85
N THR A 309 6.91 9.79 -21.86
CA THR A 309 7.42 8.97 -20.77
C THR A 309 7.98 7.67 -21.36
N PRO A 310 9.29 7.37 -21.20
CA PRO A 310 9.88 6.17 -21.75
C PRO A 310 9.09 4.96 -21.25
N ALA A 311 8.56 4.17 -22.17
CA ALA A 311 7.83 2.94 -21.83
C ALA A 311 8.81 1.83 -21.43
N GLY A 312 9.89 2.17 -20.69
CA GLY A 312 11.00 1.28 -20.34
C GLY A 312 10.48 -0.11 -20.03
N HIS A 313 11.17 -1.15 -20.51
CA HIS A 313 10.64 -2.52 -20.53
C HIS A 313 10.08 -2.89 -19.15
N VAL A 314 8.73 -2.89 -19.04
CA VAL A 314 8.05 -3.32 -17.82
C VAL A 314 8.38 -4.80 -17.69
N GLN A 315 9.19 -5.13 -16.68
CA GLN A 315 9.64 -6.49 -16.52
C GLN A 315 8.47 -7.37 -16.10
N ILE A 316 8.57 -8.65 -16.45
CA ILE A 316 7.78 -9.71 -15.84
C ILE A 316 8.61 -10.29 -14.69
N GLY A 317 8.02 -10.35 -13.50
CA GLY A 317 8.65 -10.99 -12.35
C GLY A 317 8.76 -12.52 -12.51
N ASP A 318 9.68 -13.12 -11.78
CA ASP A 318 9.87 -14.57 -11.68
C ASP A 318 9.70 -15.07 -10.23
N PRO A 319 8.46 -15.32 -9.78
CA PRO A 319 8.16 -15.79 -8.43
C PRO A 319 8.94 -17.05 -8.02
N TYR A 320 9.32 -17.92 -8.96
CA TYR A 320 10.07 -19.14 -8.64
C TYR A 320 11.51 -18.83 -8.27
N THR A 321 12.16 -17.90 -8.96
CA THR A 321 13.49 -17.41 -8.59
C THR A 321 13.45 -16.74 -7.22
N GLN A 322 12.45 -15.90 -6.95
CA GLN A 322 12.27 -15.28 -5.64
C GLN A 322 12.03 -16.31 -4.53
N LYS A 323 11.20 -17.34 -4.77
CA LYS A 323 10.92 -18.37 -3.77
C LYS A 323 12.18 -19.17 -3.39
N LYS A 324 12.98 -19.58 -4.38
CA LYS A 324 14.27 -20.25 -4.10
C LYS A 324 15.21 -19.35 -3.29
N MET A 325 15.30 -18.08 -3.67
CA MET A 325 16.10 -17.08 -2.96
C MET A 325 15.61 -16.88 -1.53
N HIS A 326 14.29 -16.84 -1.31
CA HIS A 326 13.71 -16.70 0.02
C HIS A 326 14.10 -17.86 0.94
N ASP A 327 13.96 -19.10 0.49
CA ASP A 327 14.32 -20.28 1.30
C ASP A 327 15.81 -20.31 1.63
N PHE A 328 16.65 -19.98 0.65
CA PHE A 328 18.09 -19.84 0.83
C PHE A 328 18.45 -18.81 1.91
N LEU A 329 17.87 -17.61 1.83
CA LEU A 329 18.19 -16.51 2.74
C LEU A 329 17.75 -16.80 4.18
N LEU A 330 16.66 -17.57 4.37
CA LEU A 330 16.26 -18.02 5.70
C LEU A 330 17.30 -18.97 6.31
N CYS A 331 17.83 -19.92 5.53
CA CYS A 331 18.92 -20.78 6.00
C CYS A 331 20.19 -19.98 6.33
N ALA A 332 20.57 -19.03 5.47
CA ALA A 332 21.74 -18.17 5.70
C ALA A 332 21.57 -17.28 6.94
N ARG A 333 20.36 -16.77 7.19
CA ARG A 333 20.01 -16.05 8.42
C ARG A 333 20.16 -16.94 9.64
N ASP A 334 19.56 -18.13 9.61
CA ASP A 334 19.53 -19.02 10.78
C ASP A 334 20.93 -19.52 11.18
N GLU A 335 21.87 -19.57 10.23
CA GLU A 335 23.30 -19.82 10.49
C GLU A 335 24.08 -18.55 10.90
N GLY A 336 23.47 -17.36 10.86
CA GLY A 336 24.08 -16.08 11.24
C GLY A 336 25.07 -15.52 10.22
N LEU A 337 24.88 -15.83 8.93
CA LEU A 337 25.83 -15.46 7.87
C LEU A 337 25.56 -14.06 7.29
N ILE A 338 24.40 -13.47 7.59
CA ILE A 338 23.95 -12.17 7.06
C ILE A 338 24.33 -11.05 8.03
N GLN A 339 25.20 -10.13 7.60
CA GLN A 339 25.50 -8.89 8.32
C GLN A 339 24.49 -7.79 7.99
N PHE A 340 24.14 -7.70 6.71
CA PHE A 340 23.16 -6.78 6.16
C PHE A 340 22.48 -7.40 4.96
N ILE A 341 21.21 -7.08 4.75
CA ILE A 341 20.46 -7.47 3.56
C ILE A 341 19.48 -6.35 3.19
N THR A 342 19.27 -6.13 1.90
CA THR A 342 18.22 -5.24 1.38
C THR A 342 17.80 -5.69 -0.02
N ASP A 343 16.62 -5.28 -0.45
CA ASP A 343 16.12 -5.58 -1.79
C ASP A 343 16.80 -4.71 -2.87
N ASN A 344 16.68 -5.13 -4.12
CA ASN A 344 17.01 -4.28 -5.26
C ASN A 344 15.72 -3.87 -5.98
N GLY A 345 15.10 -2.78 -5.51
CA GLY A 345 13.91 -2.17 -6.10
C GLY A 345 14.23 -0.98 -7.01
N GLY A 346 13.61 0.16 -6.72
CA GLY A 346 13.83 1.41 -7.44
C GLY A 346 15.30 1.85 -7.39
N GLY A 347 15.88 2.20 -8.54
CA GLY A 347 17.31 2.52 -8.65
C GLY A 347 18.26 1.32 -8.53
N GLY A 348 17.78 0.10 -8.26
CA GLY A 348 18.56 -1.14 -8.38
C GLY A 348 19.76 -1.26 -7.45
N LEU A 349 20.93 -1.58 -8.02
CA LEU A 349 22.17 -1.69 -7.24
C LEU A 349 22.60 -0.32 -6.69
N SER A 350 22.23 0.76 -7.39
CA SER A 350 22.60 2.11 -7.00
C SER A 350 22.01 2.57 -5.67
N SER A 351 20.74 2.27 -5.40
CA SER A 351 20.10 2.52 -4.11
C SER A 351 20.60 1.52 -3.06
N SER A 352 20.41 0.21 -3.29
CA SER A 352 20.75 -0.83 -2.31
C SER A 352 22.21 -0.80 -1.82
N VAL A 353 23.19 -0.64 -2.71
CA VAL A 353 24.61 -0.56 -2.34
C VAL A 353 24.98 0.86 -1.88
N GLY A 354 24.39 1.90 -2.48
CA GLY A 354 24.62 3.29 -2.09
C GLY A 354 24.21 3.58 -0.66
N GLU A 355 23.01 3.16 -0.27
CA GLU A 355 22.47 3.31 1.10
C GLU A 355 23.26 2.46 2.10
N SER A 356 23.50 1.19 1.78
CA SER A 356 24.22 0.29 2.68
C SER A 356 25.70 0.64 2.87
N ALA A 357 26.29 1.41 1.95
CA ALA A 357 27.66 1.90 2.07
C ALA A 357 27.84 2.93 3.18
N PHE A 358 26.79 3.67 3.59
CA PHE A 358 26.86 4.63 4.69
C PHE A 358 27.20 3.97 6.03
N HIS A 359 26.72 2.75 6.28
CA HIS A 359 27.01 2.05 7.53
C HIS A 359 28.49 1.65 7.67
N ALA A 360 29.14 1.25 6.58
CA ALA A 360 30.57 0.92 6.57
C ALA A 360 31.48 2.15 6.37
N GLY A 361 30.96 3.21 5.75
CA GLY A 361 31.72 4.40 5.39
C GLY A 361 32.33 4.35 3.98
N GLY A 362 31.81 3.53 3.07
CA GLY A 362 32.36 3.40 1.71
C GLY A 362 32.07 2.05 1.05
N CYS A 363 32.27 1.97 -0.27
CA CYS A 363 32.20 0.72 -1.02
C CYS A 363 33.06 0.74 -2.29
N GLU A 364 33.48 -0.45 -2.70
CA GLU A 364 34.13 -0.72 -3.99
C GLU A 364 33.30 -1.78 -4.73
N VAL A 365 32.74 -1.43 -5.89
CA VAL A 365 31.85 -2.29 -6.70
C VAL A 365 32.50 -2.63 -8.04
N TRP A 366 32.40 -3.90 -8.45
CA TRP A 366 32.95 -4.44 -9.70
C TRP A 366 31.82 -4.82 -10.67
N LEU A 367 31.42 -3.90 -11.53
CA LEU A 367 30.28 -4.08 -12.44
C LEU A 367 30.50 -5.21 -13.46
N ASP A 368 31.74 -5.53 -13.81
CA ASP A 368 32.04 -6.64 -14.72
C ASP A 368 31.76 -8.03 -14.11
N LYS A 369 31.56 -8.11 -12.80
CA LYS A 369 31.13 -9.35 -12.12
C LYS A 369 29.63 -9.50 -12.02
N VAL A 370 28.84 -8.45 -12.28
CA VAL A 370 27.39 -8.49 -12.15
C VAL A 370 26.81 -9.44 -13.21
N PRO A 371 26.02 -10.47 -12.82
CA PRO A 371 25.41 -11.38 -13.79
C PRO A 371 24.41 -10.65 -14.70
N LEU A 372 24.59 -10.76 -16.02
CA LEU A 372 23.75 -10.09 -17.01
C LEU A 372 22.83 -11.08 -17.74
N LYS A 373 21.61 -10.63 -18.09
CA LYS A 373 20.67 -11.39 -18.94
C LYS A 373 21.18 -11.50 -20.37
N TYR A 374 21.82 -10.46 -20.87
CA TYR A 374 22.40 -10.36 -22.20
C TYR A 374 23.59 -9.38 -22.21
N GLU A 375 24.50 -9.54 -23.18
CA GLU A 375 25.61 -8.60 -23.39
C GLU A 375 25.11 -7.26 -23.95
N GLY A 376 25.90 -6.19 -23.81
CA GLY A 376 25.65 -4.89 -24.45
C GLY A 376 25.10 -3.78 -23.55
N LEU A 377 24.90 -4.03 -22.25
CA LEU A 377 24.55 -2.98 -21.30
C LEU A 377 25.75 -2.08 -21.02
N ASN A 378 25.54 -0.77 -21.12
CA ASN A 378 26.44 0.24 -20.59
C ASN A 378 26.54 0.12 -19.06
N GLN A 379 27.66 0.59 -18.49
CA GLN A 379 27.93 0.44 -17.06
C GLN A 379 26.86 1.12 -16.20
N TRP A 380 26.37 2.28 -16.63
CA TRP A 380 25.28 2.96 -15.92
C TRP A 380 23.97 2.15 -15.96
N GLU A 381 23.68 1.47 -17.07
CA GLU A 381 22.49 0.60 -17.19
C GLU A 381 22.57 -0.59 -16.22
N ILE A 382 23.76 -1.17 -16.03
CA ILE A 382 23.96 -2.25 -15.04
C ILE A 382 23.69 -1.73 -13.62
N TRP A 383 24.15 -0.51 -13.32
CA TRP A 383 24.10 0.07 -11.99
C TRP A 383 22.69 0.46 -11.56
N VAL A 384 21.91 1.09 -12.45
CA VAL A 384 20.57 1.61 -12.13
C VAL A 384 19.42 0.70 -12.55
N SER A 385 19.72 -0.45 -13.17
CA SER A 385 18.68 -1.41 -13.60
C SER A 385 17.78 -1.82 -12.45
N GLU A 386 16.46 -1.79 -12.70
CA GLU A 386 15.42 -2.21 -11.77
C GLU A 386 14.99 -3.67 -12.05
N SER A 387 15.95 -4.49 -12.49
CA SER A 387 15.70 -5.91 -12.72
C SER A 387 15.16 -6.58 -11.45
N GLN A 388 14.18 -7.47 -11.59
CA GLN A 388 13.47 -8.07 -10.47
C GLN A 388 14.18 -9.28 -9.87
N GLU A 389 13.66 -9.71 -8.70
CA GLU A 389 14.10 -10.88 -7.92
C GLU A 389 15.56 -10.84 -7.49
N ARG A 390 16.06 -9.67 -7.07
CA ARG A 390 17.43 -9.50 -6.60
C ARG A 390 17.48 -8.94 -5.17
N MET A 391 18.49 -9.37 -4.41
CA MET A 391 18.84 -8.85 -3.09
C MET A 391 20.34 -8.53 -3.04
N THR A 392 20.70 -7.46 -2.33
CA THR A 392 22.08 -7.17 -1.92
C THR A 392 22.28 -7.70 -0.49
N VAL A 393 23.31 -8.54 -0.29
CA VAL A 393 23.65 -9.15 1.00
C VAL A 393 25.10 -8.85 1.35
N ALA A 394 25.34 -8.34 2.56
CA ALA A 394 26.67 -8.20 3.14
C ALA A 394 27.05 -9.46 3.92
N VAL A 395 28.17 -10.07 3.55
CA VAL A 395 28.66 -11.32 4.15
C VAL A 395 30.11 -11.14 4.57
N ALA A 396 30.44 -11.52 5.81
CA ALA A 396 31.81 -11.49 6.30
C ALA A 396 32.71 -12.43 5.45
N PRO A 397 33.95 -12.05 5.10
CA PRO A 397 34.81 -12.85 4.22
C PRO A 397 35.01 -14.29 4.68
N GLU A 398 35.08 -14.54 5.99
CA GLU A 398 35.22 -15.88 6.58
C GLU A 398 34.00 -16.79 6.39
N ASN A 399 32.83 -16.19 6.11
CA ASN A 399 31.56 -16.90 5.99
C ASN A 399 31.15 -17.14 4.52
N ILE A 400 31.89 -16.60 3.55
CA ILE A 400 31.47 -16.60 2.15
C ILE A 400 31.34 -18.00 1.56
N ASP A 401 32.25 -18.92 1.89
CA ASP A 401 32.23 -20.28 1.34
C ASP A 401 30.95 -21.00 1.77
N ARG A 402 30.56 -20.87 3.03
CA ARG A 402 29.33 -21.45 3.56
C ARG A 402 28.08 -20.80 2.96
N PHE A 403 28.10 -19.48 2.80
CA PHE A 403 27.01 -18.74 2.15
C PHE A 403 26.79 -19.20 0.70
N MET A 404 27.88 -19.35 -0.07
CA MET A 404 27.83 -19.80 -1.46
C MET A 404 27.42 -21.28 -1.58
N GLU A 405 27.82 -22.13 -0.64
CA GLU A 405 27.37 -23.52 -0.55
C GLU A 405 25.85 -23.61 -0.37
N LEU A 406 25.29 -22.84 0.58
CA LEU A 406 23.84 -22.75 0.80
C LEU A 406 23.11 -22.22 -0.45
N SER A 407 23.66 -21.19 -1.11
CA SER A 407 23.07 -20.64 -2.33
C SER A 407 22.98 -21.69 -3.45
N ALA A 408 24.06 -22.46 -3.64
CA ALA A 408 24.11 -23.54 -4.62
C ALA A 408 23.12 -24.68 -4.30
N MET A 409 22.97 -25.05 -3.02
CA MET A 409 22.00 -26.07 -2.59
C MET A 409 20.55 -25.71 -2.97
N HIS A 410 20.21 -24.42 -2.94
CA HIS A 410 18.89 -23.91 -3.28
C HIS A 410 18.75 -23.49 -4.75
N ALA A 411 19.78 -23.71 -5.59
CA ALA A 411 19.81 -23.30 -6.98
C ALA A 411 19.52 -21.79 -7.18
N VAL A 412 20.17 -20.98 -6.34
CA VAL A 412 20.18 -19.52 -6.41
C VAL A 412 21.52 -19.07 -7.02
N GLU A 413 21.48 -18.09 -7.91
CA GLU A 413 22.71 -17.46 -8.43
C GLU A 413 23.14 -16.36 -7.46
N SER A 414 24.29 -16.53 -6.83
CA SER A 414 24.91 -15.53 -5.94
C SER A 414 26.29 -15.18 -6.45
N THR A 415 26.62 -13.89 -6.47
CA THR A 415 27.89 -13.40 -6.98
C THR A 415 28.45 -12.30 -6.09
N VAL A 416 29.72 -12.43 -5.70
CA VAL A 416 30.46 -11.36 -5.03
C VAL A 416 30.75 -10.26 -6.05
N ILE A 417 30.09 -9.12 -5.91
CA ILE A 417 30.18 -7.97 -6.81
C ILE A 417 31.00 -6.82 -6.23
N GLY A 418 31.49 -6.92 -5.01
CA GLY A 418 32.29 -5.86 -4.39
C GLY A 418 32.62 -6.12 -2.94
N LYS A 419 33.06 -5.06 -2.26
CA LYS A 419 33.32 -5.03 -0.81
C LYS A 419 32.97 -3.67 -0.23
N TYR A 420 32.55 -3.64 1.02
CA TYR A 420 32.42 -2.41 1.79
C TYR A 420 33.79 -1.92 2.27
N THR A 421 33.94 -0.61 2.39
CA THR A 421 35.19 0.06 2.79
C THR A 421 34.88 1.20 3.76
N ASP A 422 35.90 1.84 4.31
CA ASP A 422 35.84 3.06 5.14
C ASP A 422 36.41 4.28 4.40
N SER A 423 36.43 4.23 3.07
CA SER A 423 37.13 5.21 2.22
C SER A 423 36.43 6.58 2.12
N GLY A 424 35.19 6.70 2.59
CA GLY A 424 34.29 7.83 2.35
C GLY A 424 33.71 7.85 0.92
N LYS A 425 33.97 6.81 0.11
CA LYS A 425 33.69 6.81 -1.33
C LYS A 425 32.75 5.71 -1.76
N LEU A 426 31.91 6.06 -2.73
CA LEU A 426 31.27 5.12 -3.63
C LEU A 426 32.17 4.96 -4.87
N HIS A 427 32.92 3.87 -4.92
CA HIS A 427 33.89 3.58 -6.00
C HIS A 427 33.37 2.46 -6.89
N ILE A 428 32.99 2.79 -8.12
CA ILE A 428 32.52 1.81 -9.10
C ILE A 428 33.60 1.56 -10.13
N LEU A 429 33.88 0.29 -10.40
CA LEU A 429 34.87 -0.20 -11.35
C LEU A 429 34.21 -1.09 -12.41
N TYR A 430 34.77 -1.07 -13.62
CA TYR A 430 34.49 -2.06 -14.65
C TYR A 430 35.81 -2.52 -15.27
N ARG A 431 36.12 -3.82 -15.16
CA ARG A 431 37.39 -4.42 -15.62
C ARG A 431 38.62 -3.68 -15.08
N GLY A 432 38.55 -3.29 -13.80
CA GLY A 432 39.61 -2.58 -13.10
C GLY A 432 39.76 -1.09 -13.45
N LYS A 433 38.91 -0.53 -14.33
CA LYS A 433 38.89 0.92 -14.61
C LYS A 433 37.77 1.59 -13.80
N THR A 434 38.06 2.75 -13.21
CA THR A 434 37.08 3.54 -12.49
C THR A 434 36.00 4.06 -13.45
N CYS A 435 34.73 3.84 -13.09
CA CYS A 435 33.56 4.34 -13.78
C CYS A 435 32.87 5.45 -12.97
N ALA A 436 32.88 5.36 -11.64
CA ALA A 436 32.31 6.37 -10.74
C ALA A 436 33.18 6.51 -9.49
N TYR A 437 33.27 7.74 -8.97
CA TYR A 437 33.96 8.06 -7.73
C TYR A 437 33.29 9.26 -7.07
N ILE A 438 32.35 8.98 -6.17
CA ILE A 438 31.50 9.97 -5.48
C ILE A 438 31.75 9.91 -3.97
N ASP A 439 31.79 11.08 -3.33
CA ASP A 439 31.74 11.24 -1.86
C ASP A 439 30.39 10.77 -1.33
N LEU A 440 30.38 9.84 -0.39
CA LEU A 440 29.12 9.42 0.23
C LEU A 440 28.38 10.61 0.87
N GLU A 441 29.11 11.47 1.59
CA GLU A 441 28.59 12.69 2.22
C GLU A 441 27.94 13.66 1.21
N PHE A 442 28.19 13.53 -0.10
CA PHE A 442 27.50 14.37 -1.08
C PHE A 442 25.99 14.13 -1.10
N MET A 443 25.52 12.90 -0.86
CA MET A 443 24.06 12.64 -0.78
C MET A 443 23.41 13.27 0.45
N GLU A 444 24.20 13.61 1.48
CA GLU A 444 23.75 14.29 2.70
C GLU A 444 23.93 15.81 2.62
N SER A 445 24.29 16.35 1.44
CA SER A 445 24.46 17.80 1.25
C SER A 445 23.13 18.56 1.39
N ASP A 446 23.20 19.83 1.77
CA ASP A 446 22.06 20.73 1.95
C ASP A 446 21.39 21.11 0.61
N PHE A 447 20.75 20.14 -0.05
CA PHE A 447 19.90 20.41 -1.21
C PHE A 447 18.72 21.32 -0.84
N PRO A 448 18.33 22.29 -1.68
CA PRO A 448 17.22 23.17 -1.36
C PRO A 448 15.91 22.41 -1.16
N GLN A 449 15.30 22.62 0.00
CA GLN A 449 14.00 22.03 0.32
C GLN A 449 12.91 22.50 -0.67
N TRP A 450 11.99 21.61 -1.00
CA TRP A 450 10.84 21.94 -1.83
C TRP A 450 9.84 22.79 -1.05
N GLU A 451 9.16 23.70 -1.73
CA GLU A 451 8.23 24.66 -1.12
C GLU A 451 6.90 24.66 -1.87
N PHE A 452 5.80 24.62 -1.10
CA PHE A 452 4.45 24.54 -1.64
C PHE A 452 3.52 25.55 -1.00
N GLU A 453 2.78 26.28 -1.82
CA GLU A 453 1.61 27.02 -1.35
C GLU A 453 0.40 26.08 -1.25
N ALA A 454 -0.22 26.02 -0.07
CA ALA A 454 -1.39 25.21 0.19
C ALA A 454 -2.58 26.11 0.53
N GLN A 455 -3.63 26.11 -0.29
CA GLN A 455 -4.80 26.95 -0.09
C GLN A 455 -6.06 26.11 0.07
N TRP A 456 -6.58 26.05 1.29
CA TRP A 456 -7.81 25.32 1.61
C TRP A 456 -9.05 26.19 1.35
N ILE A 457 -10.04 25.59 0.70
CA ILE A 457 -11.37 26.17 0.51
C ILE A 457 -12.38 25.18 1.08
N PRO A 458 -13.12 25.53 2.15
CA PRO A 458 -14.08 24.62 2.76
C PRO A 458 -15.20 24.24 1.78
N PRO A 459 -15.79 23.04 1.92
CA PRO A 459 -16.75 22.49 0.96
C PRO A 459 -17.94 23.42 0.65
N GLY A 460 -18.50 24.10 1.66
CA GLY A 460 -19.60 25.05 1.44
C GLY A 460 -19.23 26.23 0.52
N ARG A 461 -17.99 26.73 0.57
CA ARG A 461 -17.50 27.78 -0.35
C ARG A 461 -17.12 27.25 -1.73
N ARG A 462 -16.94 25.93 -1.86
CA ARG A 462 -16.79 25.25 -3.16
C ARG A 462 -18.14 24.95 -3.82
N GLY A 463 -19.25 25.28 -3.18
CA GLY A 463 -20.61 25.10 -3.70
C GLY A 463 -21.25 23.75 -3.35
N LEU A 464 -20.67 22.98 -2.43
CA LEU A 464 -21.30 21.77 -1.92
C LEU A 464 -22.40 22.12 -0.93
N VAL A 465 -23.54 21.43 -1.06
CA VAL A 465 -24.73 21.58 -0.22
C VAL A 465 -25.39 20.21 -0.06
N GLU A 466 -26.17 20.05 1.01
CA GLU A 466 -27.06 18.90 1.15
C GLU A 466 -28.17 18.94 0.09
N PRO A 467 -28.47 17.80 -0.59
CA PRO A 467 -29.57 17.74 -1.53
C PRO A 467 -30.92 17.80 -0.81
N VAL A 468 -31.88 18.54 -1.37
CA VAL A 468 -33.26 18.54 -0.90
C VAL A 468 -34.03 17.46 -1.65
N LEU A 469 -34.16 16.29 -1.03
CA LEU A 469 -34.90 15.16 -1.57
C LEU A 469 -36.34 15.18 -1.04
N GLY A 470 -37.31 14.79 -1.86
CA GLY A 470 -38.71 14.70 -1.49
C GLY A 470 -39.37 13.43 -2.00
N GLY A 471 -40.53 13.09 -1.44
CA GLY A 471 -41.24 11.83 -1.71
C GLY A 471 -40.93 10.74 -0.67
N SER A 472 -41.59 9.59 -0.80
CA SER A 472 -41.30 8.39 -0.02
C SER A 472 -40.81 7.34 -1.02
N PRO A 473 -39.50 7.03 -1.06
CA PRO A 473 -38.99 6.03 -1.99
C PRO A 473 -39.50 4.63 -1.63
N ASP A 474 -39.48 3.73 -2.61
CA ASP A 474 -39.57 2.29 -2.31
C ASP A 474 -38.21 1.81 -1.82
N PHE A 475 -38.08 1.64 -0.50
CA PHE A 475 -36.83 1.22 0.13
C PHE A 475 -36.40 -0.18 -0.27
N ASN A 476 -37.32 -1.04 -0.75
CA ASN A 476 -36.94 -2.36 -1.24
C ASN A 476 -36.12 -2.27 -2.52
N VAL A 477 -36.62 -1.47 -3.47
CA VAL A 477 -35.94 -1.19 -4.74
C VAL A 477 -34.63 -0.46 -4.47
N LEU A 478 -34.65 0.57 -3.63
CA LEU A 478 -33.46 1.36 -3.32
C LEU A 478 -32.34 0.53 -2.68
N LEU A 479 -32.67 -0.37 -1.73
CA LEU A 479 -31.68 -1.28 -1.14
C LEU A 479 -31.12 -2.25 -2.18
N CYS A 480 -31.96 -2.76 -3.08
CA CYS A 480 -31.51 -3.63 -4.17
C CYS A 480 -30.56 -2.88 -5.14
N ASP A 481 -30.90 -1.65 -5.53
CA ASP A 481 -30.06 -0.82 -6.40
C ASP A 481 -28.70 -0.51 -5.76
N LEU A 482 -28.67 -0.25 -4.46
CA LEU A 482 -27.43 -0.09 -3.70
C LEU A 482 -26.60 -1.38 -3.66
N LEU A 483 -27.23 -2.54 -3.44
CA LEU A 483 -26.53 -3.83 -3.46
C LEU A 483 -25.94 -4.17 -4.84
N GLU A 484 -26.52 -3.66 -5.93
CA GLU A 484 -25.98 -3.81 -7.28
C GLU A 484 -24.84 -2.83 -7.61
N ARG A 485 -24.57 -1.81 -6.77
CA ARG A 485 -23.52 -0.84 -7.07
C ARG A 485 -22.12 -1.48 -7.07
N PRO A 486 -21.22 -1.12 -8.02
CA PRO A 486 -19.90 -1.76 -8.15
C PRO A 486 -19.02 -1.74 -6.89
N ASN A 487 -19.16 -0.71 -6.04
CA ASN A 487 -18.39 -0.57 -4.80
C ASN A 487 -19.03 -1.29 -3.59
N ILE A 488 -20.25 -1.82 -3.73
CA ILE A 488 -20.98 -2.57 -2.69
C ILE A 488 -21.11 -4.05 -3.07
N CYS A 489 -21.41 -4.36 -4.33
CA CYS A 489 -21.72 -5.70 -4.83
C CYS A 489 -20.62 -6.74 -4.57
N SER A 490 -20.96 -8.01 -4.77
CA SER A 490 -19.99 -9.10 -4.58
C SER A 490 -18.78 -8.97 -5.49
N ARG A 491 -17.61 -9.03 -4.87
CA ARG A 491 -16.29 -9.06 -5.52
C ARG A 491 -15.56 -10.38 -5.27
N GLU A 492 -16.31 -11.44 -4.92
CA GLU A 492 -15.73 -12.75 -4.58
C GLU A 492 -14.91 -13.37 -5.73
N TRP A 493 -15.24 -13.02 -6.99
CA TRP A 493 -14.51 -13.45 -8.18
C TRP A 493 -13.04 -13.04 -8.17
N ILE A 494 -12.65 -12.01 -7.40
CA ILE A 494 -11.24 -11.62 -7.22
C ILE A 494 -10.58 -12.53 -6.19
N ALA A 495 -11.13 -12.57 -4.97
CA ALA A 495 -10.54 -13.32 -3.85
C ALA A 495 -10.44 -14.83 -4.13
N ARG A 496 -11.36 -15.40 -4.91
CA ARG A 496 -11.34 -16.82 -5.31
C ARG A 496 -10.19 -17.20 -6.22
N GLN A 497 -9.53 -16.23 -6.86
CA GLN A 497 -8.38 -16.48 -7.72
C GLN A 497 -7.07 -16.59 -6.94
N TYR A 498 -7.04 -16.06 -5.72
CA TYR A 498 -5.86 -16.03 -4.88
C TYR A 498 -5.84 -17.21 -3.89
N ASP A 499 -4.67 -17.81 -3.74
CA ASP A 499 -4.44 -18.74 -2.65
C ASP A 499 -4.54 -17.99 -1.31
N HIS A 500 -5.26 -18.58 -0.36
CA HIS A 500 -5.44 -18.05 0.98
C HIS A 500 -5.31 -19.15 2.05
N GLU A 501 -4.70 -20.29 1.70
CA GLU A 501 -4.56 -21.47 2.58
C GLU A 501 -3.15 -22.04 2.66
N VAL A 502 -2.30 -21.78 1.65
CA VAL A 502 -0.90 -22.23 1.65
C VAL A 502 -0.21 -21.82 2.96
N GLN A 503 0.70 -22.68 3.43
CA GLN A 503 1.33 -22.63 4.76
C GLN A 503 0.45 -23.07 5.94
N GLY A 504 -0.86 -23.29 5.76
CA GLY A 504 -1.74 -23.88 6.78
C GLY A 504 -2.05 -22.98 7.98
N GLY A 505 -1.89 -21.67 7.81
CA GLY A 505 -2.05 -20.67 8.87
C GLY A 505 -3.42 -19.98 8.94
N SER A 506 -4.32 -20.17 7.96
CA SER A 506 -5.58 -19.39 7.90
C SER A 506 -6.52 -19.71 9.06
N VAL A 507 -7.07 -18.68 9.71
CA VAL A 507 -8.13 -18.81 10.73
C VAL A 507 -9.41 -18.15 10.23
N VAL A 508 -9.42 -16.83 10.07
CA VAL A 508 -10.49 -16.08 9.42
C VAL A 508 -10.06 -15.81 7.99
N LYS A 509 -10.79 -16.39 7.04
CA LYS A 509 -10.50 -16.33 5.61
C LYS A 509 -11.10 -15.06 4.98
N PRO A 510 -10.61 -14.64 3.79
CA PRO A 510 -11.19 -13.51 3.06
C PRO A 510 -12.69 -13.67 2.75
N LEU A 511 -13.18 -14.91 2.60
CA LEU A 511 -14.59 -15.21 2.40
C LEU A 511 -15.15 -16.07 3.55
N VAL A 512 -16.24 -15.59 4.16
CA VAL A 512 -16.94 -16.17 5.32
C VAL A 512 -18.44 -16.36 5.02
N GLY A 513 -19.24 -16.70 6.04
CA GLY A 513 -20.65 -17.07 5.87
C GLY A 513 -20.86 -18.55 5.57
N VAL A 514 -22.11 -18.99 5.63
CA VAL A 514 -22.53 -20.39 5.43
C VAL A 514 -22.04 -20.93 4.08
N SER A 515 -22.14 -20.11 3.03
CA SER A 515 -21.73 -20.43 1.66
C SER A 515 -20.30 -19.97 1.31
N ARG A 516 -19.54 -19.41 2.26
CA ARG A 516 -18.16 -18.90 2.06
C ARG A 516 -18.07 -17.94 0.88
N ASP A 517 -18.99 -16.98 0.85
CA ASP A 517 -19.20 -16.06 -0.26
C ASP A 517 -19.43 -14.61 0.18
N MET A 518 -19.29 -14.33 1.48
CA MET A 518 -19.32 -12.97 2.02
C MET A 518 -17.89 -12.50 2.32
N PRO A 519 -17.50 -11.26 1.98
CA PRO A 519 -16.21 -10.72 2.39
C PRO A 519 -16.13 -10.64 3.91
N SER A 520 -15.00 -11.03 4.50
CA SER A 520 -14.77 -10.82 5.92
C SER A 520 -14.43 -9.35 6.23
N ASP A 521 -14.61 -8.94 7.49
CA ASP A 521 -14.15 -7.61 7.94
C ASP A 521 -12.63 -7.50 7.91
N ALA A 522 -11.95 -8.57 8.32
CA ALA A 522 -10.50 -8.74 8.37
C ALA A 522 -10.12 -10.21 8.16
N SER A 523 -8.85 -10.47 7.85
CA SER A 523 -8.29 -11.83 7.85
C SER A 523 -7.53 -12.08 9.15
N VAL A 524 -7.46 -13.35 9.59
CA VAL A 524 -6.67 -13.76 10.76
C VAL A 524 -5.81 -14.95 10.36
N THR A 525 -4.50 -14.82 10.55
CA THR A 525 -3.52 -15.85 10.19
C THR A 525 -2.65 -16.20 11.39
N ARG A 526 -2.35 -17.48 11.56
CA ARG A 526 -1.41 -18.02 12.54
C ARG A 526 -0.04 -18.26 11.89
N PRO A 527 0.93 -17.35 12.05
CA PRO A 527 2.25 -17.50 11.43
C PRO A 527 3.12 -18.58 12.09
N VAL A 528 2.90 -18.85 13.39
CA VAL A 528 3.58 -19.88 14.18
C VAL A 528 2.58 -20.99 14.52
N LEU A 529 2.64 -22.12 13.83
CA LEU A 529 1.59 -23.15 13.86
C LEU A 529 1.40 -23.84 15.22
N SER A 530 2.43 -23.85 16.07
CA SER A 530 2.37 -24.36 17.45
C SER A 530 1.72 -23.39 18.43
N SER A 531 1.55 -22.12 18.07
CA SER A 531 0.95 -21.09 18.92
C SER A 531 -0.57 -21.04 18.79
N GLN A 532 -1.24 -20.45 19.79
CA GLN A 532 -2.64 -20.02 19.67
C GLN A 532 -2.75 -18.55 19.26
N ARG A 533 -1.64 -17.82 19.24
CA ARG A 533 -1.61 -16.42 18.79
C ARG A 533 -1.75 -16.33 17.28
N GLY A 534 -2.35 -15.25 16.82
CA GLY A 534 -2.51 -14.93 15.40
C GLY A 534 -2.28 -13.45 15.13
N ILE A 535 -2.20 -13.11 13.85
CA ILE A 535 -2.15 -11.74 13.36
C ILE A 535 -3.46 -11.50 12.61
N ALA A 536 -4.24 -10.55 13.10
CA ALA A 536 -5.37 -10.00 12.37
C ALA A 536 -4.88 -8.89 11.44
N PHE A 537 -5.40 -8.87 10.22
CA PHE A 537 -5.06 -7.88 9.20
C PHE A 537 -6.31 -7.35 8.50
N ALA A 538 -6.37 -6.03 8.36
CA ALA A 538 -7.38 -5.33 7.59
C ALA A 538 -6.77 -4.18 6.78
N GLN A 539 -7.54 -3.67 5.84
CA GLN A 539 -7.23 -2.46 5.08
C GLN A 539 -8.51 -1.66 4.87
N ALA A 540 -8.38 -0.35 4.68
CA ALA A 540 -9.50 0.54 4.34
C ALA A 540 -9.10 1.55 3.25
N ILE A 541 -10.06 1.92 2.39
CA ILE A 541 -9.89 2.89 1.30
C ILE A 541 -11.22 3.61 0.99
N ILE A 542 -11.29 4.91 1.27
CA ILE A 542 -12.52 5.71 1.16
C ILE A 542 -12.29 7.05 0.43
N PRO A 543 -11.83 7.03 -0.83
CA PRO A 543 -11.45 8.25 -1.54
C PRO A 543 -12.65 9.16 -1.87
N SER A 544 -13.90 8.66 -1.87
CA SER A 544 -15.09 9.48 -2.15
C SER A 544 -15.22 10.68 -1.22
N TYR A 545 -14.84 10.52 0.05
CA TYR A 545 -14.92 11.59 1.07
C TYR A 545 -13.94 12.74 0.80
N SER A 546 -12.85 12.49 0.04
CA SER A 546 -11.89 13.53 -0.35
C SER A 546 -12.51 14.66 -1.18
N ARG A 547 -13.65 14.40 -1.85
CA ARG A 547 -14.42 15.39 -2.59
C ARG A 547 -14.97 16.48 -1.66
N ILE A 548 -15.17 16.16 -0.38
CA ILE A 548 -15.69 17.05 0.66
C ILE A 548 -14.54 17.54 1.56
N ASP A 549 -13.81 16.61 2.20
CA ASP A 549 -12.70 16.95 3.09
C ASP A 549 -11.73 15.79 3.28
N THR A 550 -10.44 16.02 3.02
CA THR A 550 -9.39 15.01 3.18
C THR A 550 -9.02 14.73 4.63
N TYR A 551 -9.31 15.65 5.56
CA TYR A 551 -9.17 15.39 6.99
C TYR A 551 -10.14 14.28 7.41
N HIS A 552 -11.44 14.48 7.12
CA HIS A 552 -12.48 13.50 7.45
C HIS A 552 -12.38 12.20 6.64
N MET A 553 -11.92 12.26 5.38
CA MET A 553 -11.58 11.06 4.60
C MET A 553 -10.53 10.22 5.32
N THR A 554 -9.43 10.84 5.77
CA THR A 554 -8.33 10.13 6.44
C THR A 554 -8.77 9.54 7.78
N THR A 555 -9.46 10.33 8.61
CA THR A 555 -9.90 9.82 9.92
C THR A 555 -10.88 8.66 9.76
N CYS A 556 -11.82 8.73 8.79
CA CYS A 556 -12.75 7.64 8.52
C CYS A 556 -12.06 6.39 7.95
N VAL A 557 -11.05 6.54 7.09
CA VAL A 557 -10.23 5.41 6.61
C VAL A 557 -9.55 4.69 7.77
N ILE A 558 -8.94 5.44 8.69
CA ILE A 558 -8.27 4.86 9.87
C ILE A 558 -9.29 4.19 10.79
N ASP A 559 -10.43 4.84 11.05
CA ASP A 559 -11.51 4.27 11.85
C ASP A 559 -12.05 2.96 11.27
N GLU A 560 -12.31 2.93 9.95
CA GLU A 560 -12.77 1.71 9.28
C GLU A 560 -11.76 0.58 9.44
N ALA A 561 -10.47 0.84 9.26
CA ALA A 561 -9.42 -0.17 9.42
C ALA A 561 -9.33 -0.69 10.87
N VAL A 562 -9.51 0.17 11.87
CA VAL A 562 -9.57 -0.21 13.30
C VAL A 562 -10.81 -1.08 13.56
N ARG A 563 -11.97 -0.61 13.11
CA ARG A 563 -13.26 -1.24 13.34
C ARG A 563 -13.34 -2.63 12.69
N ARG A 564 -12.72 -2.81 11.52
CA ARG A 564 -12.55 -4.12 10.86
C ARG A 564 -11.77 -5.12 11.72
N LEU A 565 -10.67 -4.69 12.34
CA LEU A 565 -9.90 -5.54 13.25
C LEU A 565 -10.69 -5.90 14.51
N VAL A 566 -11.38 -4.92 15.10
CA VAL A 566 -12.21 -5.14 16.29
C VAL A 566 -13.36 -6.12 15.99
N ALA A 567 -13.95 -6.05 14.80
CA ALA A 567 -15.03 -6.95 14.38
C ALA A 567 -14.61 -8.43 14.34
N VAL A 568 -13.33 -8.75 14.16
CA VAL A 568 -12.81 -10.13 14.25
C VAL A 568 -12.20 -10.47 15.63
N GLY A 569 -12.43 -9.60 16.62
CA GLY A 569 -11.99 -9.79 18.01
C GLY A 569 -10.59 -9.26 18.33
N ALA A 570 -9.93 -8.54 17.41
CA ALA A 570 -8.59 -8.05 17.67
C ALA A 570 -8.56 -6.95 18.75
N PRO A 571 -7.53 -6.93 19.62
CA PRO A 571 -7.38 -5.89 20.63
C PRO A 571 -7.07 -4.53 19.97
N PRO A 572 -7.85 -3.47 20.25
CA PRO A 572 -7.60 -2.15 19.67
C PRO A 572 -6.27 -1.54 20.13
N ASP A 573 -5.78 -1.89 21.32
CA ASP A 573 -4.57 -1.33 21.90
C ASP A 573 -3.26 -1.91 21.30
N MET A 574 -3.36 -2.99 20.51
CA MET A 574 -2.24 -3.65 19.83
C MET A 574 -2.23 -3.38 18.31
N ILE A 575 -2.99 -2.39 17.85
CA ILE A 575 -3.04 -2.05 16.43
C ILE A 575 -1.78 -1.30 16.01
N GLY A 576 -1.11 -1.77 14.96
CA GLY A 576 -0.10 -1.05 14.19
C GLY A 576 -0.61 -0.72 12.79
N GLY A 577 -0.20 0.43 12.25
CA GLY A 577 -0.68 0.95 10.97
C GLY A 577 0.39 0.99 9.87
N VAL A 578 -0.05 1.02 8.62
CA VAL A 578 0.76 1.33 7.44
C VAL A 578 -0.01 2.32 6.57
N ASP A 579 0.57 3.49 6.34
CA ASP A 579 -0.01 4.58 5.54
C ASP A 579 0.52 4.57 4.11
N ASN A 580 -0.38 4.37 3.12
CA ASN A 580 -0.02 4.45 1.71
C ASN A 580 -0.78 5.58 1.02
N PHE A 581 -0.10 6.72 0.83
CA PHE A 581 -0.64 7.90 0.16
C PHE A 581 -0.53 7.80 -1.35
N CYS A 582 -1.63 8.09 -2.05
CA CYS A 582 -1.66 8.25 -3.50
C CYS A 582 -2.32 9.59 -3.83
N TRP A 583 -1.56 10.53 -4.37
CA TRP A 583 -1.99 11.93 -4.50
C TRP A 583 -1.81 12.48 -5.91
N PRO A 584 -2.75 13.31 -6.42
CA PRO A 584 -2.53 14.04 -7.66
C PRO A 584 -1.43 15.10 -7.51
N ASN A 585 -0.88 15.55 -8.63
CA ASN A 585 0.17 16.57 -8.69
C ASN A 585 -0.24 17.84 -7.94
N ILE A 586 0.55 18.22 -6.94
CA ILE A 586 0.33 19.38 -6.08
C ILE A 586 1.08 20.64 -6.55
N GLN A 587 1.98 20.52 -7.52
CA GLN A 587 2.78 21.65 -8.00
C GLN A 587 1.90 22.63 -8.77
N TYR A 588 1.78 23.86 -8.28
CA TYR A 588 0.93 24.86 -8.91
C TYR A 588 1.53 25.36 -10.21
N ASP A 589 0.75 25.26 -11.28
CA ASP A 589 1.00 25.97 -12.54
C ASP A 589 -0.31 26.63 -12.99
N PRO A 590 -0.33 27.94 -13.28
CA PRO A 590 -1.57 28.65 -13.62
C PRO A 590 -2.26 28.15 -14.89
N LYS A 591 -1.58 27.37 -15.75
CA LYS A 591 -2.10 26.86 -17.02
C LYS A 591 -2.32 25.35 -16.99
N THR A 592 -1.36 24.58 -16.48
CA THR A 592 -1.35 23.11 -16.57
C THR A 592 -1.79 22.42 -15.27
N ASN A 593 -1.76 23.11 -14.12
CA ASN A 593 -2.23 22.60 -12.83
C ASN A 593 -2.75 23.71 -11.90
N PRO A 594 -3.80 24.45 -12.30
CA PRO A 594 -4.28 25.63 -11.56
C PRO A 594 -4.87 25.29 -10.18
N ASP A 595 -5.25 24.03 -9.95
CA ASP A 595 -5.77 23.53 -8.68
C ASP A 595 -4.67 22.91 -7.77
N GLY A 596 -3.39 22.98 -8.17
CA GLY A 596 -2.26 22.43 -7.41
C GLY A 596 -2.22 22.90 -5.95
N LYS A 597 -2.50 24.19 -5.68
CA LYS A 597 -2.53 24.74 -4.31
C LYS A 597 -3.64 24.12 -3.45
N TYR A 598 -4.77 23.79 -4.05
CA TYR A 598 -5.86 23.13 -3.34
C TYR A 598 -5.51 21.66 -3.04
N LYS A 599 -4.91 20.96 -4.02
CA LYS A 599 -4.40 19.59 -3.84
C LYS A 599 -3.31 19.51 -2.78
N ALA A 600 -2.42 20.51 -2.71
CA ALA A 600 -1.43 20.64 -1.64
C ALA A 600 -2.10 20.83 -0.26
N ALA A 601 -3.14 21.67 -0.16
CA ALA A 601 -3.90 21.82 1.09
C ALA A 601 -4.63 20.55 1.50
N GLN A 602 -5.18 19.81 0.53
CA GLN A 602 -5.77 18.51 0.78
C GLN A 602 -4.72 17.55 1.39
N LEU A 603 -3.47 17.53 0.88
CA LEU A 603 -2.41 16.66 1.39
C LEU A 603 -2.07 17.02 2.84
N VAL A 604 -1.87 18.32 3.12
CA VAL A 604 -1.63 18.82 4.49
C VAL A 604 -2.73 18.36 5.45
N ARG A 605 -4.01 18.54 5.07
CA ARG A 605 -5.14 18.11 5.90
C ARG A 605 -5.17 16.60 6.14
N SER A 606 -4.80 15.80 5.14
CA SER A 606 -4.70 14.34 5.26
C SER A 606 -3.62 13.92 6.25
N CYS A 607 -2.43 14.52 6.16
CA CYS A 607 -1.32 14.22 7.08
C CYS A 607 -1.64 14.66 8.53
N LEU A 608 -2.30 15.80 8.71
CA LEU A 608 -2.77 16.24 10.03
C LEU A 608 -3.80 15.27 10.62
N ALA A 609 -4.74 14.80 9.81
CA ALA A 609 -5.71 13.78 10.23
C ALA A 609 -5.05 12.44 10.60
N LEU A 610 -4.04 12.00 9.83
CA LEU A 610 -3.25 10.81 10.14
C LEU A 610 -2.61 10.93 11.52
N ARG A 611 -1.90 12.04 11.76
CA ARG A 611 -1.29 12.35 13.07
C ARG A 611 -2.31 12.31 14.20
N ASP A 612 -3.41 13.03 14.03
CA ASP A 612 -4.41 13.20 15.09
C ASP A 612 -5.10 11.86 15.41
N ALA A 613 -5.48 11.09 14.39
CA ALA A 613 -6.11 9.78 14.55
C ALA A 613 -5.15 8.73 15.13
N CYS A 614 -3.91 8.67 14.65
CA CYS A 614 -2.89 7.76 15.18
C CYS A 614 -2.57 8.07 16.65
N ASN A 615 -2.48 9.33 17.03
CA ASN A 615 -2.28 9.70 18.44
C ASN A 615 -3.50 9.35 19.29
N ALA A 616 -4.72 9.63 18.81
CA ALA A 616 -5.94 9.37 19.58
C ALA A 616 -6.21 7.87 19.79
N TYR A 617 -6.02 7.04 18.75
CA TYR A 617 -6.14 5.58 18.87
C TYR A 617 -4.86 4.90 19.37
N GLY A 618 -3.75 5.62 19.49
CA GLY A 618 -2.45 5.09 19.88
C GLY A 618 -1.88 4.09 18.85
N ILE A 619 -2.03 4.37 17.55
CA ILE A 619 -1.59 3.50 16.45
C ILE A 619 -0.21 3.96 15.96
N PRO A 620 0.89 3.26 16.29
CA PRO A 620 2.19 3.51 15.69
C PRO A 620 2.17 3.12 14.21
N LEU A 621 2.80 3.95 13.37
CA LEU A 621 3.00 3.62 11.96
C LEU A 621 4.24 2.72 11.84
N LEU A 622 4.03 1.47 11.45
CA LEU A 622 5.09 0.47 11.32
C LEU A 622 5.86 0.68 10.01
N SER A 623 5.15 1.01 8.93
CA SER A 623 5.72 1.33 7.62
C SER A 623 4.82 2.34 6.91
N GLY A 624 5.22 2.86 5.76
CA GLY A 624 4.40 3.74 4.94
C GLY A 624 5.04 4.03 3.59
N LYS A 625 4.26 4.56 2.66
CA LYS A 625 4.71 4.98 1.32
C LYS A 625 3.87 6.13 0.79
N ASP A 626 4.46 6.94 -0.08
CA ASP A 626 3.73 7.89 -0.91
C ASP A 626 3.98 7.66 -2.40
N SER A 627 2.93 7.88 -3.20
CA SER A 627 2.96 7.94 -4.66
C SER A 627 2.26 9.21 -5.12
N MET A 628 3.06 10.17 -5.54
CA MET A 628 2.59 11.42 -6.12
C MET A 628 2.20 11.25 -7.61
N TYR A 629 1.64 12.30 -8.22
CA TYR A 629 1.32 12.36 -9.64
C TYR A 629 0.31 11.31 -10.10
N VAL A 630 -0.78 11.12 -9.35
CA VAL A 630 -1.97 10.35 -9.77
C VAL A 630 -2.78 11.15 -10.80
N ASP A 631 -2.15 11.44 -11.93
CA ASP A 631 -2.71 12.19 -13.04
C ASP A 631 -2.50 11.42 -14.34
N GLY A 632 -3.42 11.60 -15.27
CA GLY A 632 -3.27 11.15 -16.64
C GLY A 632 -3.97 12.07 -17.63
N HIS A 633 -3.86 11.73 -18.90
CA HIS A 633 -4.42 12.49 -19.99
C HIS A 633 -5.32 11.59 -20.83
N LEU A 634 -6.58 11.99 -21.02
CA LEU A 634 -7.56 11.27 -21.82
C LEU A 634 -7.85 12.01 -23.12
N ALA A 635 -7.81 11.29 -24.23
CA ALA A 635 -8.22 11.82 -25.53
C ALA A 635 -9.75 11.97 -25.62
N GLY A 636 -10.17 13.15 -26.02
CA GLY A 636 -11.55 13.53 -26.26
C GLY A 636 -12.05 13.11 -27.64
N ARG A 637 -13.31 13.43 -27.95
CA ARG A 637 -13.94 12.96 -29.21
C ARG A 637 -13.40 13.70 -30.44
N TYR A 638 -12.92 14.92 -30.26
CA TYR A 638 -12.48 15.82 -31.32
C TYR A 638 -10.96 15.96 -31.37
N GLY A 639 -10.22 15.03 -30.75
CA GLY A 639 -8.77 15.09 -30.62
C GLY A 639 -8.28 16.02 -29.51
N GLU A 640 -9.18 16.62 -28.71
CA GLU A 640 -8.80 17.41 -27.55
C GLU A 640 -8.28 16.50 -26.43
N THR A 641 -7.22 16.87 -25.72
CA THR A 641 -6.73 16.09 -24.58
C THR A 641 -7.18 16.74 -23.28
N ARG A 642 -7.65 15.93 -22.32
CA ARG A 642 -8.11 16.40 -21.01
C ARG A 642 -7.29 15.75 -19.91
N LYS A 643 -6.75 16.58 -19.02
CA LYS A 643 -6.15 16.10 -17.76
C LYS A 643 -7.24 15.50 -16.89
N VAL A 644 -6.96 14.34 -16.30
CA VAL A 644 -7.77 13.71 -15.28
C VAL A 644 -6.87 13.42 -14.09
N SER A 645 -7.25 13.95 -12.93
CA SER A 645 -6.58 13.68 -11.66
C SER A 645 -7.41 12.66 -10.89
N GLY A 646 -6.78 11.59 -10.41
CA GLY A 646 -7.41 10.66 -9.47
C GLY A 646 -7.81 11.39 -8.18
N LEU A 647 -8.81 10.87 -7.49
CA LEU A 647 -9.16 11.36 -6.16
C LEU A 647 -7.95 11.20 -5.20
N PRO A 648 -7.70 12.17 -4.32
CA PRO A 648 -6.78 11.97 -3.20
C PRO A 648 -7.14 10.71 -2.41
N THR A 649 -6.16 9.81 -2.26
CA THR A 649 -6.41 8.47 -1.76
C THR A 649 -5.39 8.10 -0.69
N LEU A 650 -5.88 7.65 0.46
CA LEU A 650 -5.08 6.95 1.46
C LEU A 650 -5.61 5.53 1.56
N GLN A 651 -4.74 4.55 1.35
CA GLN A 651 -4.98 3.20 1.86
C GLN A 651 -4.31 3.10 3.23
N PHE A 652 -5.07 2.67 4.24
CA PHE A 652 -4.52 2.40 5.56
C PHE A 652 -4.64 0.92 5.86
N SER A 653 -3.49 0.26 6.02
CA SER A 653 -3.43 -1.16 6.40
C SER A 653 -3.17 -1.27 7.89
N THR A 654 -3.81 -2.20 8.57
CA THR A 654 -3.66 -2.38 10.02
C THR A 654 -3.41 -3.84 10.37
N THR A 655 -2.59 -4.03 11.41
CA THR A 655 -2.36 -5.34 12.02
C THR A 655 -2.61 -5.28 13.51
N SER A 656 -3.03 -6.39 14.11
CA SER A 656 -3.09 -6.55 15.55
C SER A 656 -2.85 -8.01 15.93
N VAL A 657 -2.05 -8.24 16.97
CA VAL A 657 -1.79 -9.58 17.49
C VAL A 657 -2.98 -10.00 18.36
N ILE A 658 -3.56 -11.15 18.04
CA ILE A 658 -4.62 -11.81 18.83
C ILE A 658 -3.96 -12.89 19.68
N ASP A 659 -4.25 -12.90 20.99
CA ASP A 659 -3.69 -13.88 21.93
C ASP A 659 -4.17 -15.31 21.65
N ASN A 660 -5.45 -15.44 21.30
CA ASN A 660 -6.11 -16.72 21.08
C ASN A 660 -7.05 -16.63 19.86
N VAL A 661 -6.64 -17.24 18.75
CA VAL A 661 -7.39 -17.23 17.50
C VAL A 661 -8.74 -17.96 17.57
N PHE A 662 -8.99 -18.78 18.59
CA PHE A 662 -10.29 -19.45 18.78
C PHE A 662 -11.38 -18.49 19.28
N GLU A 663 -11.02 -17.28 19.71
CA GLU A 663 -11.95 -16.23 20.12
C GLU A 663 -12.39 -15.33 18.96
N SER A 664 -11.83 -15.52 17.75
CA SER A 664 -12.21 -14.73 16.58
C SER A 664 -13.63 -15.03 16.12
N VAL A 665 -14.39 -13.98 15.82
CA VAL A 665 -15.75 -14.06 15.27
C VAL A 665 -15.78 -13.55 13.82
N THR A 666 -16.88 -13.82 13.12
CA THR A 666 -17.09 -13.37 11.72
C THR A 666 -18.43 -12.66 11.58
N MET A 667 -18.65 -12.01 10.43
CA MET A 667 -19.79 -11.11 10.22
C MET A 667 -21.17 -11.77 10.14
N ASP A 668 -21.24 -13.04 9.74
CA ASP A 668 -22.50 -13.73 9.46
C ASP A 668 -23.27 -14.09 10.73
N ALA A 669 -24.58 -13.84 10.73
CA ALA A 669 -25.47 -14.29 11.80
C ALA A 669 -25.40 -15.82 11.94
N LYS A 670 -25.30 -16.30 13.18
CA LYS A 670 -25.01 -17.72 13.47
C LYS A 670 -26.27 -18.52 13.81
N PHE A 671 -27.13 -17.97 14.66
CA PHE A 671 -28.28 -18.69 15.19
C PHE A 671 -29.58 -17.89 15.06
N GLU A 672 -30.66 -18.60 14.72
CA GLU A 672 -32.02 -18.05 14.82
C GLU A 672 -32.34 -17.74 16.30
N GLY A 673 -32.99 -16.59 16.53
CA GLY A 673 -33.34 -16.12 17.87
C GLY A 673 -32.25 -15.28 18.54
N ASP A 674 -31.04 -15.21 18.00
CA ASP A 674 -30.01 -14.27 18.48
C ASP A 674 -30.54 -12.83 18.42
N LEU A 675 -30.28 -12.06 19.47
CA LEU A 675 -30.62 -10.65 19.53
C LEU A 675 -29.64 -9.85 18.68
N VAL A 676 -30.15 -8.85 17.96
CA VAL A 676 -29.36 -7.97 17.09
C VAL A 676 -29.18 -6.63 17.77
N TYR A 677 -27.92 -6.25 17.96
CA TYR A 677 -27.53 -4.97 18.53
C TYR A 677 -26.82 -4.10 17.50
N LEU A 678 -27.07 -2.79 17.57
CA LEU A 678 -26.28 -1.77 16.91
C LEU A 678 -25.46 -1.05 17.98
N VAL A 679 -24.14 -1.17 17.91
CA VAL A 679 -23.20 -0.35 18.69
C VAL A 679 -22.88 0.91 17.89
N GLY A 680 -22.80 2.05 18.56
CA GLY A 680 -22.55 3.36 17.95
C GLY A 680 -23.83 4.16 17.67
N LYS A 681 -23.66 5.34 17.08
CA LYS A 681 -24.74 6.29 16.76
C LYS A 681 -24.81 6.55 15.27
N THR A 682 -26.02 6.71 14.74
CA THR A 682 -26.21 7.19 13.37
C THR A 682 -26.37 8.71 13.38
N GLY A 683 -25.64 9.39 12.51
CA GLY A 683 -25.73 10.85 12.29
C GLY A 683 -26.20 11.17 10.87
N ASP A 684 -26.51 12.45 10.65
CA ASP A 684 -26.83 13.01 9.33
C ASP A 684 -25.55 13.18 8.50
N GLU A 685 -25.00 12.04 8.04
CA GLU A 685 -23.67 11.94 7.45
C GLU A 685 -23.71 11.20 6.10
N LEU A 686 -24.62 11.64 5.22
CA LEU A 686 -24.79 11.09 3.88
C LEU A 686 -23.79 11.68 2.85
N GLY A 687 -23.02 12.71 3.21
CA GLY A 687 -22.06 13.35 2.33
C GLY A 687 -20.97 12.39 1.85
N GLY A 688 -20.86 12.22 0.53
CA GLY A 688 -19.89 11.33 -0.11
C GLY A 688 -20.26 9.85 -0.08
N SER A 689 -21.48 9.53 0.37
CA SER A 689 -22.00 8.17 0.46
C SER A 689 -22.38 7.56 -0.90
N GLU A 690 -22.45 6.24 -0.95
CA GLU A 690 -22.96 5.51 -2.13
C GLU A 690 -24.42 5.86 -2.45
N TYR A 691 -25.22 6.19 -1.42
CA TYR A 691 -26.61 6.61 -1.60
C TYR A 691 -26.71 7.95 -2.35
N TYR A 692 -25.94 8.96 -1.93
CA TYR A 692 -25.89 10.21 -2.66
C TYR A 692 -25.28 10.05 -4.05
N GLU A 693 -24.24 9.23 -4.18
CA GLU A 693 -23.63 8.98 -5.48
C GLU A 693 -24.61 8.28 -6.45
N LEU A 694 -25.41 7.31 -5.98
CA LEU A 694 -26.47 6.67 -6.75
C LEU A 694 -27.48 7.69 -7.31
N LEU A 695 -27.79 8.72 -6.53
CA LEU A 695 -28.70 9.81 -6.91
C LEU A 695 -28.02 10.94 -7.70
N GLY A 696 -26.71 10.86 -7.93
CA GLY A 696 -25.94 11.88 -8.66
C GLY A 696 -25.53 13.09 -7.83
N PHE A 697 -25.52 12.97 -6.50
CA PHE A 697 -25.11 14.02 -5.55
C PHE A 697 -23.80 13.68 -4.85
N VAL A 698 -23.15 14.71 -4.32
CA VAL A 698 -22.02 14.56 -3.37
C VAL A 698 -22.46 14.83 -1.94
N GLY A 699 -23.32 15.82 -1.69
CA GLY A 699 -23.65 16.28 -0.33
C GLY A 699 -22.53 17.12 0.30
N LEU A 700 -22.68 17.43 1.58
CA LEU A 700 -21.81 18.31 2.36
C LEU A 700 -21.38 17.70 3.71
N ASN A 701 -22.28 16.98 4.38
CA ASN A 701 -22.14 16.38 5.69
C ASN A 701 -21.38 15.06 5.58
N VAL A 702 -20.06 15.16 5.41
CA VAL A 702 -19.15 14.00 5.41
C VAL A 702 -19.12 13.34 6.80
N PRO A 703 -19.03 11.99 6.90
CA PRO A 703 -18.86 11.32 8.18
C PRO A 703 -17.69 11.85 9.02
N GLN A 704 -17.88 11.97 10.33
CA GLN A 704 -16.88 12.49 11.27
C GLN A 704 -16.56 11.49 12.37
N VAL A 705 -15.27 11.34 12.67
CA VAL A 705 -14.78 10.41 13.68
C VAL A 705 -14.72 11.06 15.06
N ARG A 706 -15.31 10.39 16.06
CA ARG A 706 -15.29 10.78 17.48
C ARG A 706 -14.37 9.83 18.26
N PHE A 707 -13.06 10.10 18.22
CA PHE A 707 -12.03 9.14 18.65
C PHE A 707 -12.26 8.54 20.05
N ASP A 708 -12.47 9.37 21.08
CA ASP A 708 -12.61 8.89 22.47
C ASP A 708 -13.86 8.03 22.67
N GLU A 709 -14.98 8.44 22.05
CA GLU A 709 -16.24 7.70 22.07
C GLU A 709 -16.06 6.34 21.39
N PHE A 710 -15.49 6.33 20.18
CA PHE A 710 -15.34 5.12 19.37
C PHE A 710 -14.35 4.14 19.98
N LEU A 711 -13.21 4.62 20.50
CA LEU A 711 -12.24 3.77 21.17
C LEU A 711 -12.83 3.09 22.42
N SER A 712 -13.70 3.80 23.15
CA SER A 712 -14.43 3.24 24.29
C SER A 712 -15.38 2.12 23.85
N CYS A 713 -16.13 2.33 22.75
CA CYS A 713 -16.95 1.29 22.13
C CYS A 713 -16.12 0.07 21.70
N TYR A 714 -14.99 0.29 21.04
CA TYR A 714 -14.13 -0.77 20.52
C TYR A 714 -13.51 -1.62 21.63
N ARG A 715 -13.06 -0.99 22.72
CA ARG A 715 -12.56 -1.71 23.90
C ARG A 715 -13.66 -2.51 24.58
N ALA A 716 -14.88 -1.99 24.67
CA ALA A 716 -16.01 -2.71 25.24
C ALA A 716 -16.40 -3.93 24.40
N LEU A 717 -16.51 -3.76 23.07
CA LEU A 717 -16.82 -4.86 22.17
C LEU A 717 -15.73 -5.94 22.17
N HIS A 718 -14.45 -5.54 22.14
CA HIS A 718 -13.34 -6.49 22.27
C HIS A 718 -13.43 -7.31 23.57
N ARG A 719 -13.75 -6.67 24.72
CA ARG A 719 -13.98 -7.40 25.98
C ARG A 719 -15.14 -8.38 25.88
N ALA A 720 -16.25 -7.99 25.25
CA ALA A 720 -17.42 -8.87 25.09
C ALA A 720 -17.10 -10.09 24.21
N ILE A 721 -16.35 -9.90 23.13
CA ILE A 721 -15.88 -10.99 22.26
C ILE A 721 -14.96 -11.94 23.05
N ARG A 722 -13.99 -11.42 23.80
CA ARG A 722 -13.09 -12.25 24.64
C ARG A 722 -13.82 -13.04 25.73
N GLN A 723 -14.96 -12.55 26.20
CA GLN A 723 -15.80 -13.26 27.16
C GLN A 723 -16.71 -14.31 26.51
N GLY A 724 -16.69 -14.46 25.18
CA GLY A 724 -17.53 -15.40 24.44
C GLY A 724 -19.01 -15.01 24.41
N LEU A 725 -19.33 -13.72 24.64
CA LEU A 725 -20.71 -13.24 24.69
C LEU A 725 -21.29 -12.96 23.28
N VAL A 726 -20.41 -12.68 22.32
CA VAL A 726 -20.77 -12.26 20.96
C VAL A 726 -20.73 -13.45 20.02
N ALA A 727 -21.82 -13.70 19.30
CA ALA A 727 -21.90 -14.76 18.30
C ALA A 727 -21.35 -14.32 16.93
N SER A 728 -21.63 -13.07 16.53
CA SER A 728 -21.10 -12.44 15.32
C SER A 728 -20.92 -10.94 15.49
N ALA A 729 -20.00 -10.35 14.75
CA ALA A 729 -19.78 -8.90 14.72
C ALA A 729 -19.39 -8.44 13.31
N HIS A 730 -19.91 -7.29 12.89
CA HIS A 730 -19.66 -6.70 11.57
C HIS A 730 -19.65 -5.17 11.65
N GLY A 731 -18.71 -4.48 11.00
CA GLY A 731 -18.76 -3.03 10.93
C GLY A 731 -19.77 -2.51 9.89
N VAL A 732 -20.36 -1.35 10.15
CA VAL A 732 -21.19 -0.63 9.16
C VAL A 732 -20.34 0.34 8.35
N TYR A 733 -20.13 0.06 7.07
CA TYR A 733 -19.24 0.81 6.19
C TYR A 733 -20.02 1.56 5.10
N ARG A 734 -19.35 1.77 3.97
CA ARG A 734 -19.89 2.23 2.70
C ARG A 734 -21.25 1.57 2.38
N GLY A 735 -22.25 2.40 2.07
CA GLY A 735 -23.64 1.98 1.80
C GLY A 735 -24.56 2.03 3.02
N GLY A 736 -24.02 2.12 4.24
CA GLY A 736 -24.79 2.33 5.47
C GLY A 736 -25.49 1.10 6.03
N LEU A 737 -26.24 1.30 7.11
CA LEU A 737 -26.79 0.24 7.97
C LEU A 737 -27.67 -0.77 7.21
N GLY A 738 -28.54 -0.31 6.31
CA GLY A 738 -29.44 -1.18 5.56
C GLY A 738 -28.69 -2.20 4.69
N VAL A 739 -27.63 -1.75 4.00
CA VAL A 739 -26.75 -2.62 3.20
C VAL A 739 -26.05 -3.64 4.09
N HIS A 740 -25.50 -3.20 5.23
CA HIS A 740 -24.75 -4.08 6.12
C HIS A 740 -25.63 -5.08 6.90
N LEU A 741 -26.87 -4.72 7.27
CA LEU A 741 -27.86 -5.67 7.79
C LEU A 741 -28.19 -6.74 6.73
N ALA A 742 -28.38 -6.33 5.47
CA ALA A 742 -28.56 -7.28 4.37
C ALA A 742 -27.36 -8.22 4.23
N MET A 743 -26.12 -7.72 4.33
CA MET A 743 -24.93 -8.56 4.28
C MET A 743 -24.87 -9.56 5.43
N VAL A 744 -25.16 -9.15 6.67
CA VAL A 744 -25.19 -10.04 7.84
C VAL A 744 -26.23 -11.16 7.65
N ALA A 745 -27.43 -10.81 7.20
CA ALA A 745 -28.49 -11.76 6.88
C ALA A 745 -28.11 -12.73 5.75
N MET A 746 -27.54 -12.21 4.65
CA MET A 746 -27.07 -13.02 3.50
C MET A 746 -25.93 -13.97 3.86
N GLY A 747 -25.07 -13.59 4.79
CA GLY A 747 -23.97 -14.42 5.27
C GLY A 747 -24.44 -15.59 6.13
N GLY A 748 -25.43 -15.34 7.00
CA GLY A 748 -26.07 -16.37 7.82
C GLY A 748 -27.08 -17.21 7.07
N GLU A 749 -27.62 -16.71 5.94
CA GLU A 749 -28.79 -17.26 5.24
C GLU A 749 -30.03 -17.32 6.16
N LEU A 750 -30.12 -16.33 7.05
CA LEU A 750 -31.15 -16.16 8.08
C LEU A 750 -31.84 -14.81 7.90
N GLY A 751 -33.16 -14.75 8.13
CA GLY A 751 -33.90 -13.49 8.16
C GLY A 751 -33.55 -12.65 9.38
N MET A 752 -34.01 -11.40 9.42
CA MET A 752 -33.84 -10.50 10.57
C MET A 752 -35.04 -9.56 10.65
N ASP A 753 -35.59 -9.38 11.86
CA ASP A 753 -36.61 -8.38 12.15
C ASP A 753 -35.97 -7.23 12.93
N ILE A 754 -35.93 -6.04 12.33
CA ILE A 754 -35.20 -4.87 12.81
C ILE A 754 -36.14 -3.67 12.98
N ASP A 755 -36.01 -2.97 14.09
CA ASP A 755 -36.68 -1.70 14.41
C ASP A 755 -35.63 -0.60 14.61
N LEU A 756 -35.58 0.37 13.70
CA LEU A 756 -34.63 1.49 13.77
C LEU A 756 -35.13 2.64 14.64
N SER A 757 -36.40 2.65 15.05
CA SER A 757 -36.94 3.69 15.95
C SER A 757 -36.30 3.67 17.34
N VAL A 758 -35.73 2.52 17.74
CA VAL A 758 -34.99 2.34 19.00
C VAL A 758 -33.48 2.54 18.86
N SER A 759 -32.98 2.80 17.66
CA SER A 759 -31.55 3.04 17.42
C SER A 759 -31.08 4.34 18.06
N VAL A 760 -29.78 4.42 18.39
CA VAL A 760 -29.19 5.65 18.93
C VAL A 760 -28.88 6.62 17.78
N GLN A 761 -29.46 7.82 17.83
CA GLN A 761 -29.39 8.83 16.77
C GLN A 761 -28.81 10.15 17.34
N ASP A 762 -28.01 10.87 16.54
CA ASP A 762 -27.48 12.18 16.92
C ASP A 762 -28.53 13.32 16.79
N SER A 763 -29.55 13.11 15.95
CA SER A 763 -30.64 14.06 15.69
C SER A 763 -31.89 13.31 15.22
N ASP A 764 -33.00 14.03 14.99
CA ASP A 764 -34.18 13.46 14.33
C ASP A 764 -33.85 13.20 12.84
N LEU A 765 -33.44 11.97 12.53
CA LEU A 765 -33.01 11.57 11.19
C LEU A 765 -34.18 11.13 10.31
N SER A 766 -34.06 11.32 8.99
CA SER A 766 -34.98 10.69 8.04
C SER A 766 -34.73 9.18 7.95
N ASP A 767 -35.71 8.44 7.43
CA ASP A 767 -35.56 6.99 7.22
C ASP A 767 -34.41 6.66 6.25
N GLU A 768 -34.16 7.51 5.24
CA GLU A 768 -33.00 7.41 4.34
C GLU A 768 -31.68 7.59 5.09
N ALA A 769 -31.58 8.59 5.96
CA ALA A 769 -30.38 8.82 6.76
C ALA A 769 -30.13 7.66 7.74
N LEU A 770 -31.17 7.09 8.34
CA LEU A 770 -31.05 5.90 9.21
C LEU A 770 -30.50 4.68 8.47
N LEU A 771 -31.00 4.45 7.25
CA LEU A 771 -30.61 3.30 6.45
C LEU A 771 -29.25 3.46 5.80
N PHE A 772 -28.93 4.65 5.28
CA PHE A 772 -27.84 4.83 4.31
C PHE A 772 -26.75 5.81 4.73
N SER A 773 -26.87 6.47 5.88
CA SER A 773 -25.75 7.23 6.43
C SER A 773 -24.55 6.30 6.63
N GLU A 774 -23.37 6.78 6.27
CA GLU A 774 -22.11 6.04 6.37
C GLU A 774 -21.35 6.41 7.67
N SER A 775 -22.08 6.87 8.69
CA SER A 775 -21.52 7.21 10.01
C SER A 775 -20.54 6.15 10.54
N ALA A 776 -19.35 6.63 10.90
CA ALA A 776 -18.26 5.85 11.48
C ALA A 776 -18.60 5.33 12.90
N GLY A 777 -17.75 4.47 13.46
CA GLY A 777 -17.95 3.99 14.84
C GLY A 777 -19.04 2.92 15.05
N ARG A 778 -19.74 2.49 14.00
CA ARG A 778 -20.90 1.59 14.12
C ARG A 778 -20.60 0.13 13.80
N LEU A 779 -21.12 -0.78 14.64
CA LEU A 779 -21.03 -2.23 14.45
C LEU A 779 -22.38 -2.91 14.70
N ILE A 780 -22.71 -3.91 13.88
CA ILE A 780 -23.80 -4.85 14.08
C ILE A 780 -23.25 -6.04 14.87
N VAL A 781 -23.93 -6.43 15.94
CA VAL A 781 -23.51 -7.52 16.83
C VAL A 781 -24.69 -8.46 17.07
N THR A 782 -24.47 -9.77 16.98
CA THR A 782 -25.46 -10.77 17.40
C THR A 782 -25.06 -11.42 18.71
N VAL A 783 -26.04 -11.59 19.60
CA VAL A 783 -25.84 -12.06 20.98
C VAL A 783 -26.96 -13.05 21.31
N ALA A 784 -26.58 -14.21 21.84
CA ALA A 784 -27.56 -15.20 22.31
C ALA A 784 -28.43 -14.58 23.43
N PRO A 785 -29.75 -14.84 23.49
CA PRO A 785 -30.64 -14.22 24.47
C PRO A 785 -30.18 -14.39 25.93
N GLU A 786 -29.60 -15.54 26.29
CA GLU A 786 -29.06 -15.81 27.62
C GLU A 786 -27.84 -14.96 27.99
N ASN A 787 -27.15 -14.39 27.00
CA ASN A 787 -25.97 -13.55 27.17
C ASN A 787 -26.30 -12.05 27.12
N SER A 788 -27.55 -11.66 26.88
CA SER A 788 -27.93 -10.25 26.68
C SER A 788 -27.54 -9.37 27.86
N ASP A 789 -27.91 -9.77 29.08
CA ASP A 789 -27.67 -8.96 30.28
C ASP A 789 -26.17 -8.79 30.55
N ALA A 790 -25.38 -9.83 30.28
CA ALA A 790 -23.92 -9.79 30.41
C ALA A 790 -23.30 -8.88 29.34
N PHE A 791 -23.76 -8.98 28.09
CA PHE A 791 -23.31 -8.11 27.01
C PHE A 791 -23.61 -6.64 27.29
N GLU A 792 -24.86 -6.32 27.66
CA GLU A 792 -25.29 -4.97 28.00
C GLU A 792 -24.50 -4.41 29.20
N SER A 793 -24.20 -5.25 30.19
CA SER A 793 -23.33 -4.87 31.31
C SER A 793 -21.88 -4.59 30.89
N VAL A 794 -21.33 -5.27 29.89
CA VAL A 794 -19.97 -5.02 29.37
C VAL A 794 -19.92 -3.74 28.54
N CYS A 795 -20.98 -3.46 27.78
CA CYS A 795 -21.15 -2.23 27.02
C CYS A 795 -21.25 -1.00 27.94
N GLY A 796 -21.99 -1.11 29.05
CA GLY A 796 -22.09 -0.02 30.03
C GLY A 796 -22.71 1.24 29.41
N ASP A 797 -22.02 2.38 29.54
CA ASP A 797 -22.53 3.69 29.09
C ASP A 797 -22.21 4.02 27.63
N ILE A 798 -21.57 3.12 26.88
CA ILE A 798 -21.33 3.36 25.45
C ILE A 798 -22.66 3.41 24.68
N PRO A 799 -22.75 4.12 23.56
CA PRO A 799 -23.94 4.09 22.72
C PRO A 799 -24.15 2.69 22.11
N PHE A 800 -25.25 2.04 22.45
CA PHE A 800 -25.73 0.84 21.77
C PHE A 800 -27.26 0.72 21.90
N ALA A 801 -27.88 -0.06 21.02
CA ALA A 801 -29.30 -0.39 21.08
C ALA A 801 -29.56 -1.82 20.62
N ARG A 802 -30.47 -2.52 21.30
CA ARG A 802 -31.05 -3.77 20.78
C ARG A 802 -32.08 -3.43 19.72
N ILE A 803 -31.69 -3.56 18.46
CA ILE A 803 -32.50 -3.16 17.31
C ILE A 803 -33.36 -4.29 16.76
N GLY A 804 -33.20 -5.53 17.21
CA GLY A 804 -34.02 -6.62 16.67
C GLY A 804 -33.59 -8.02 17.07
N ALA A 805 -33.96 -8.99 16.25
CA ALA A 805 -33.59 -10.39 16.39
C ALA A 805 -33.39 -11.08 15.03
N VAL A 806 -32.53 -12.10 15.01
CA VAL A 806 -32.35 -13.00 13.88
C VAL A 806 -33.56 -13.94 13.81
N THR A 807 -34.13 -14.10 12.61
CA THR A 807 -35.29 -14.95 12.35
C THR A 807 -34.91 -16.18 11.53
N GLY A 808 -35.89 -17.01 11.18
CA GLY A 808 -35.66 -18.31 10.58
C GLY A 808 -34.93 -18.30 9.23
N LYS A 809 -34.41 -19.48 8.88
CA LYS A 809 -33.70 -19.74 7.62
C LYS A 809 -34.58 -19.45 6.40
N GLY A 810 -34.00 -18.75 5.41
CA GLY A 810 -34.74 -18.34 4.20
C GLY A 810 -35.84 -17.32 4.49
N GLY A 811 -35.80 -16.66 5.65
CA GLY A 811 -36.69 -15.58 6.02
C GLY A 811 -36.41 -14.29 5.25
N ASN A 812 -37.15 -13.25 5.63
CA ASN A 812 -36.98 -11.90 5.08
C ASN A 812 -36.09 -11.06 6.00
N LEU A 813 -35.41 -10.09 5.40
CA LEU A 813 -34.92 -8.93 6.12
C LEU A 813 -36.07 -7.92 6.20
N VAL A 814 -36.58 -7.70 7.39
CA VAL A 814 -37.62 -6.71 7.69
C VAL A 814 -37.00 -5.58 8.49
N ILE A 815 -37.06 -4.35 7.97
CA ILE A 815 -36.55 -3.16 8.67
C ILE A 815 -37.67 -2.14 8.81
N ALA A 816 -38.05 -1.83 10.05
CA ALA A 816 -38.99 -0.77 10.37
C ALA A 816 -38.26 0.56 10.63
N GLY A 817 -38.83 1.64 10.11
CA GLY A 817 -38.32 3.01 10.27
C GLY A 817 -38.82 3.71 11.53
N ASN A 818 -38.67 5.04 11.56
CA ASN A 818 -39.09 5.86 12.70
C ASN A 818 -40.59 5.74 13.06
N SER A 819 -41.44 5.42 12.07
CA SER A 819 -42.88 5.24 12.29
C SER A 819 -43.27 3.86 12.84
N GLY A 820 -42.29 2.95 13.04
CA GLY A 820 -42.52 1.55 13.40
C GLY A 820 -43.13 0.70 12.27
N ARG A 821 -43.27 1.27 11.06
CA ARG A 821 -43.76 0.54 9.88
C ARG A 821 -42.59 -0.04 9.09
N PRO A 822 -42.75 -1.24 8.49
CA PRO A 822 -41.75 -1.81 7.60
C PRO A 822 -41.45 -0.88 6.41
N LEU A 823 -40.18 -0.53 6.26
CA LEU A 823 -39.62 0.14 5.09
C LEU A 823 -39.10 -0.89 4.09
N VAL A 824 -38.36 -1.88 4.60
CA VAL A 824 -37.80 -3.00 3.84
C VAL A 824 -38.47 -4.28 4.30
N ASP A 825 -38.84 -5.14 3.36
CA ASP A 825 -39.32 -6.50 3.57
C ASP A 825 -38.95 -7.33 2.32
N ILE A 826 -37.75 -7.92 2.33
CA ILE A 826 -37.20 -8.67 1.19
C ILE A 826 -36.62 -10.00 1.66
N GLY A 827 -36.92 -11.08 0.93
CA GLY A 827 -36.30 -12.38 1.13
C GLY A 827 -34.78 -12.34 0.97
N VAL A 828 -34.06 -12.98 1.90
CA VAL A 828 -32.59 -13.00 1.92
C VAL A 828 -31.99 -13.58 0.64
N ASP A 829 -32.63 -14.58 0.03
CA ASP A 829 -32.21 -15.14 -1.27
C ASP A 829 -32.30 -14.15 -2.42
N THR A 830 -33.27 -13.22 -2.38
CA THR A 830 -33.38 -12.16 -3.37
C THR A 830 -32.28 -11.15 -3.18
N LEU A 831 -32.03 -10.69 -1.94
CA LEU A 831 -30.91 -9.81 -1.62
C LEU A 831 -29.57 -10.40 -2.11
N LYS A 832 -29.32 -11.69 -1.83
CA LYS A 832 -28.08 -12.37 -2.21
C LYS A 832 -27.91 -12.50 -3.71
N ARG A 833 -28.97 -12.83 -4.44
CA ARG A 833 -28.93 -12.85 -5.92
C ARG A 833 -28.69 -11.46 -6.50
N THR A 834 -29.35 -10.44 -5.97
CA THR A 834 -29.17 -9.04 -6.37
C THR A 834 -27.73 -8.59 -6.15
N TRP A 835 -27.18 -8.80 -4.95
CA TRP A 835 -25.81 -8.43 -4.60
C TRP A 835 -24.73 -9.13 -5.43
N LYS A 836 -24.99 -10.37 -5.87
CA LYS A 836 -24.07 -11.12 -6.74
C LYS A 836 -24.22 -10.82 -8.23
N LYS A 837 -25.39 -10.34 -8.67
CA LYS A 837 -25.73 -10.17 -10.09
C LYS A 837 -24.71 -9.37 -10.92
N PRO A 838 -24.13 -8.24 -10.47
CA PRO A 838 -23.27 -7.41 -11.32
C PRO A 838 -22.05 -8.14 -11.91
N PHE A 839 -21.46 -9.09 -11.16
CA PHE A 839 -20.26 -9.83 -11.55
C PHE A 839 -20.39 -11.34 -11.37
N GLY A 840 -21.61 -11.86 -11.22
CA GLY A 840 -21.86 -13.27 -10.88
C GLY A 840 -21.36 -14.26 -11.93
N ASP A 841 -21.31 -13.87 -13.20
CA ASP A 841 -20.80 -14.70 -14.30
C ASP A 841 -19.26 -14.90 -14.25
N LEU A 842 -18.56 -14.20 -13.35
CA LEU A 842 -17.10 -14.31 -13.18
C LEU A 842 -16.69 -15.30 -12.06
N VAL A 843 -17.66 -15.82 -11.29
CA VAL A 843 -17.45 -16.65 -10.10
C VAL A 843 -17.46 -18.14 -10.43
#